data_AF-A0A5N4CCQ7-F1
#
_entry.id   AF-A0A5N4CCQ7-F1
#
_cell.length_a   1.000
_cell.length_b   1.000
_cell.length_c   1.000
_cell.angle_alpha   90.00
_cell.angle_beta   90.00
_cell.angle_gamma   90.00
#
_symmetry.space_group_name_H-M   'P 1'
#
loop_
_entity.id
_entity.type
_entity.pdbx_description
1 polymer ?
#
loop_
_entity_poly.entity_id
_entity_poly.type
_entity_poly.pdbx_seq_one_letter_code
_entity_poly.pdbx_strand_id
1 'polypeptide(L)'
;MAASARSARVPPVSDKVQKDKAGQTSGSRQGSRMGKLLGFEWTDVSSWGRLVTLLNRPTDPASLAVFRFLFGLLMVLDIPQERGLSSLDRRYLDGLDVCRFPLLDALQPLPLDWMYLVYTIMFLGEGICSRGALGVMLGLCYRISCVLFLLPYWYVFLLDKTSWNNHSYLYGLLAFQLTFLDANHYWSVDGLLSARKRNAHVPLWNYAVLRGQIFIVYFVAGVKKLDADWVEGYSMESLSRHWLFSPFKLVLSEEMTSLLVVHWCGLLLDLSAGFLLFFDASRSVGLLFVSYFHCMNSQLFSIGMFPYVMLASSPLFCSPEWPRKLVAHCPKRLQGLLPLRAAPQPSASCVYKRGRAKGGQKPGLRHRLGAAFTLLYLLEQLFLPYSHFLTQRMGVWTAELIPAVLPPQGYNNWTNGLYGYSWDMMVHSRSHQHVKVTYRDGRTGELGYLNPGVFTQSRRWKDHADMLKQYATCLSRLLPKYNVTEPQIYFDIWVSINDRFQQRWARGAEKGENEFPFLRIFDPRVDIVQAAWSPFRRTPWLQPLLMDLSPWRTKLQEIKSSLDNHTEVVFIADFPGLHLENFVSEDLGNTSIQLLQGEVTVELVSEQRNQTLQEGEKMQLPAGEYHKVHTTSSRPSCYMYMYVNTTELALEQDLAYLQELKEKVENGSETGPLPPELQPLLEGEVKGGPEPTPLVQTFLRRQQKLQEIERRRNAPFHERLVRFWLRKLYVFRRSFLMTCISLRNLALGRPSLEQLAQEVTYANLRPFEPVGESSPSNMDSASPDPPEPHSDPIHSEF
;
A
#
# COMPACT_ATOMS: atom_id res chain seq x y z
N MET A 1 77.58 42.94 1.12
CA MET A 1 78.78 42.11 1.38
C MET A 1 78.32 40.95 2.25
N ALA A 2 78.13 39.75 1.70
CA ALA A 2 79.12 38.64 1.64
C ALA A 2 79.68 38.32 3.05
N ALA A 3 79.74 37.10 3.58
CA ALA A 3 79.47 35.72 3.19
C ALA A 3 79.36 34.94 4.54
N SER A 4 78.76 33.76 4.71
CA SER A 4 79.27 32.44 4.35
C SER A 4 78.75 31.48 5.42
N ALA A 5 78.08 30.39 5.05
CA ALA A 5 78.00 29.20 5.89
C ALA A 5 78.11 27.98 4.97
N ARG A 6 79.20 27.23 5.15
CA ARG A 6 79.61 26.10 4.33
C ARG A 6 78.79 24.84 4.62
N SER A 7 78.51 24.18 3.49
CA SER A 7 78.15 22.79 3.24
C SER A 7 78.76 21.73 4.18
N ALA A 8 77.90 20.80 4.64
CA ALA A 8 78.27 19.43 4.94
C ALA A 8 77.53 18.50 3.94
N ARG A 9 78.30 17.77 3.13
CA ARG A 9 77.85 16.75 2.17
C ARG A 9 77.52 15.45 2.90
N VAL A 10 76.40 14.82 2.53
CA VAL A 10 76.11 13.39 2.73
C VAL A 10 75.90 12.78 1.31
N PRO A 11 76.47 11.61 1.00
CA PRO A 11 76.57 11.10 -0.37
C PRO A 11 75.26 10.50 -0.90
N PRO A 12 75.10 10.36 -2.23
CA PRO A 12 73.87 9.87 -2.84
C PRO A 12 73.83 8.34 -2.83
N VAL A 13 72.73 7.76 -2.35
CA VAL A 13 72.46 6.32 -2.46
C VAL A 13 71.16 6.11 -3.22
N SER A 14 71.32 5.85 -4.52
CA SER A 14 70.53 4.90 -5.33
C SER A 14 69.01 4.88 -5.09
N ASP A 15 68.29 5.65 -5.91
CA ASP A 15 66.87 5.43 -6.23
C ASP A 15 66.67 4.05 -6.85
N LYS A 16 66.45 3.02 -6.02
CA LYS A 16 65.71 1.83 -6.44
C LYS A 16 64.23 2.14 -6.28
N VAL A 17 63.67 2.68 -7.34
CA VAL A 17 62.23 2.70 -7.63
C VAL A 17 61.73 1.26 -7.52
N GLN A 18 61.20 0.90 -6.35
CA GLN A 18 60.42 -0.32 -6.19
C GLN A 18 59.06 -0.03 -6.83
N LYS A 19 59.02 -0.29 -8.13
CA LYS A 19 57.83 -0.26 -8.98
C LYS A 19 56.93 -1.40 -8.48
N ASP A 20 56.16 -1.14 -7.43
CA ASP A 20 55.13 -2.05 -6.97
C ASP A 20 54.14 -2.23 -8.13
N LYS A 21 54.20 -3.43 -8.70
CA LYS A 21 53.34 -3.88 -9.78
C LYS A 21 51.89 -3.83 -9.31
N ALA A 22 51.22 -2.72 -9.59
CA ALA A 22 49.81 -2.71 -9.90
C ALA A 22 49.60 -3.62 -11.12
N GLY A 23 49.18 -4.86 -10.89
CA GLY A 23 48.92 -5.80 -11.97
C GLY A 23 48.67 -7.21 -11.48
N GLN A 24 47.46 -7.71 -11.77
CA GLN A 24 47.04 -9.12 -11.72
C GLN A 24 46.51 -9.65 -10.37
N THR A 25 45.35 -9.14 -9.96
CA THR A 25 44.30 -9.97 -9.32
C THR A 25 43.06 -10.13 -10.21
N SER A 26 43.19 -9.88 -11.51
CA SER A 26 42.27 -10.36 -12.55
C SER A 26 42.94 -11.48 -13.35
N GLY A 27 43.38 -12.53 -12.66
CA GLY A 27 43.66 -13.79 -13.33
C GLY A 27 42.37 -14.28 -13.94
N SER A 28 42.27 -14.22 -15.27
CA SER A 28 41.19 -14.84 -16.04
C SER A 28 41.15 -16.32 -15.68
N ARG A 29 40.27 -16.68 -14.74
CA ARG A 29 39.80 -18.05 -14.68
C ARG A 29 39.17 -18.31 -16.05
N GLN A 30 39.70 -19.29 -16.80
CA GLN A 30 38.87 -20.09 -17.69
C GLN A 30 37.80 -20.76 -16.81
N GLY A 31 36.82 -19.98 -16.40
CA GLY A 31 35.68 -20.43 -15.62
C GLY A 31 34.74 -21.16 -16.55
N SER A 32 34.17 -22.25 -16.06
CA SER A 32 32.97 -22.87 -16.63
C SER A 32 31.97 -21.79 -17.07
N ARG A 33 31.22 -22.02 -18.16
CA ARG A 33 30.16 -21.10 -18.64
C ARG A 33 29.27 -20.63 -17.48
N MET A 34 29.02 -21.51 -16.53
CA MET A 34 28.24 -21.25 -15.33
C MET A 34 28.92 -20.28 -14.34
N GLY A 35 30.23 -20.40 -14.12
CA GLY A 35 30.98 -19.45 -13.29
C GLY A 35 30.98 -18.03 -13.87
N LYS A 36 30.82 -17.90 -15.20
CA LYS A 36 30.64 -16.61 -15.88
C LYS A 36 29.19 -16.08 -15.86
N LEU A 37 28.19 -16.95 -15.71
CA LEU A 37 26.76 -16.61 -15.75
C LEU A 37 26.15 -16.38 -14.35
N LEU A 38 26.51 -17.23 -13.40
CA LEU A 38 25.99 -17.24 -12.02
C LEU A 38 26.96 -16.62 -11.01
N GLY A 39 28.24 -16.48 -11.37
CA GLY A 39 29.28 -15.99 -10.46
C GLY A 39 29.67 -16.96 -9.34
N PHE A 40 29.23 -18.22 -9.38
CA PHE A 40 29.66 -19.33 -8.49
C PHE A 40 29.60 -20.69 -9.22
N GLU A 41 30.27 -21.71 -8.68
CA GLU A 41 30.27 -23.07 -9.23
C GLU A 41 29.42 -24.04 -8.39
N TRP A 42 28.85 -25.11 -8.97
CA TRP A 42 28.08 -26.15 -8.23
C TRP A 42 28.93 -26.79 -7.12
N THR A 43 30.24 -26.87 -7.35
CA THR A 43 31.23 -27.32 -6.38
C THR A 43 31.27 -26.45 -5.13
N ASP A 44 30.92 -25.16 -5.21
CA ASP A 44 30.89 -24.24 -4.06
C ASP A 44 29.65 -24.46 -3.17
N VAL A 45 28.57 -25.03 -3.70
CA VAL A 45 27.31 -25.30 -2.95
C VAL A 45 27.25 -26.74 -2.42
N SER A 46 28.09 -27.65 -2.97
CA SER A 46 28.11 -29.07 -2.62
C SER A 46 28.37 -29.43 -1.15
N SER A 47 28.91 -28.51 -0.33
CA SER A 47 29.16 -28.77 1.10
C SER A 47 29.03 -27.51 1.94
N TRP A 48 28.62 -27.67 3.19
CA TRP A 48 28.45 -26.56 4.15
C TRP A 48 29.71 -25.68 4.27
N GLY A 49 30.89 -26.28 4.38
CA GLY A 49 32.15 -25.52 4.49
C GLY A 49 32.47 -24.67 3.26
N ARG A 50 32.13 -25.15 2.06
CA ARG A 50 32.32 -24.40 0.81
C ARG A 50 31.27 -23.30 0.66
N LEU A 51 30.01 -23.56 1.03
CA LEU A 51 28.95 -22.56 1.04
C LEU A 51 29.28 -21.40 1.99
N VAL A 52 29.74 -21.71 3.22
CA VAL A 52 30.21 -20.69 4.18
C VAL A 52 31.37 -19.88 3.59
N THR A 53 32.29 -20.52 2.87
CA THR A 53 33.41 -19.83 2.23
C THR A 53 32.94 -18.95 1.06
N LEU A 54 31.94 -19.39 0.28
CA LEU A 54 31.35 -18.63 -0.82
C LEU A 54 30.63 -17.38 -0.30
N LEU A 55 29.76 -17.53 0.69
CA LEU A 55 28.98 -16.46 1.29
C LEU A 55 29.85 -15.42 2.02
N ASN A 56 31.03 -15.81 2.51
CA ASN A 56 31.97 -14.89 3.17
C ASN A 56 33.10 -14.41 2.24
N ARG A 57 33.01 -14.61 0.92
CA ARG A 57 34.01 -14.08 -0.02
C ARG A 57 34.04 -12.55 0.02
N PRO A 58 35.23 -11.92 -0.11
CA PRO A 58 35.34 -10.47 -0.11
C PRO A 58 34.67 -9.86 -1.33
N THR A 59 33.82 -8.87 -1.11
CA THR A 59 33.09 -8.11 -2.13
C THR A 59 33.30 -6.61 -1.92
N ASP A 60 33.20 -5.81 -2.98
CA ASP A 60 33.31 -4.35 -2.88
C ASP A 60 32.10 -3.77 -2.12
N PRO A 61 32.28 -2.84 -1.15
CA PRO A 61 31.19 -2.27 -0.36
C PRO A 61 30.40 -1.15 -1.07
N ALA A 62 30.82 -0.67 -2.24
CA ALA A 62 30.33 0.58 -2.81
C ALA A 62 28.83 0.56 -3.13
N SER A 63 28.34 -0.48 -3.82
CA SER A 63 26.92 -0.59 -4.17
C SER A 63 26.02 -0.67 -2.92
N LEU A 64 26.47 -1.34 -1.86
CA LEU A 64 25.71 -1.48 -0.61
C LEU A 64 25.55 -0.12 0.11
N ALA A 65 26.59 0.71 0.08
CA ALA A 65 26.53 2.06 0.63
C ALA A 65 25.59 2.98 -0.15
N VAL A 66 25.53 2.86 -1.49
CA VAL A 66 24.57 3.61 -2.30
C VAL A 66 23.15 3.18 -1.96
N PHE A 67 22.88 1.87 -1.86
CA PHE A 67 21.57 1.38 -1.43
C PHE A 67 21.19 1.92 -0.04
N ARG A 68 22.09 1.85 0.94
CA ARG A 68 21.87 2.41 2.28
C ARG A 68 21.51 3.90 2.23
N PHE A 69 22.24 4.68 1.44
CA PHE A 69 21.99 6.12 1.29
C PHE A 69 20.62 6.37 0.66
N LEU A 70 20.30 5.70 -0.46
CA LEU A 70 19.02 5.88 -1.14
C LEU A 70 17.83 5.40 -0.30
N PHE A 71 17.94 4.22 0.35
CA PHE A 71 16.92 3.72 1.25
C PHE A 71 16.68 4.68 2.42
N GLY A 72 17.75 5.13 3.08
CA GLY A 72 17.65 6.10 4.17
C GLY A 72 17.03 7.43 3.74
N LEU A 73 17.39 7.94 2.55
CA LEU A 73 16.78 9.13 1.97
C LEU A 73 15.28 8.95 1.75
N LEU A 74 14.86 7.83 1.17
CA LEU A 74 13.44 7.55 0.95
C LEU A 74 12.68 7.42 2.26
N MET A 75 13.27 6.82 3.31
CA MET A 75 12.64 6.75 4.64
C MET A 75 12.53 8.13 5.30
N VAL A 76 13.51 9.02 5.12
CA VAL A 76 13.44 10.43 5.56
C VAL A 76 12.29 11.17 4.87
N LEU A 77 11.95 10.82 3.63
CA LEU A 77 10.79 11.38 2.93
C LEU A 77 9.46 10.68 3.31
N ASP A 78 9.48 9.37 3.54
CA ASP A 78 8.32 8.52 3.89
C ASP A 78 7.72 8.92 5.24
N ILE A 79 8.57 9.18 6.25
CA ILE A 79 8.11 9.45 7.62
C ILE A 79 7.18 10.68 7.69
N PRO A 80 7.53 11.84 7.11
CA PRO A 80 6.66 13.03 7.14
C PRO A 80 5.40 12.94 6.30
N GLN A 81 5.48 12.21 5.19
CA GLN A 81 4.44 12.17 4.17
C GLN A 81 3.50 10.98 4.38
N GLU A 82 3.98 9.75 4.18
CA GLU A 82 3.16 8.54 4.15
C GLU A 82 2.89 7.99 5.56
N ARG A 83 3.87 8.05 6.46
CA ARG A 83 3.65 7.68 7.88
C ARG A 83 2.94 8.75 8.67
N GLY A 84 2.75 9.92 8.08
CA GLY A 84 1.89 10.97 8.59
C GLY A 84 2.48 11.70 9.80
N LEU A 85 3.80 11.87 9.95
CA LEU A 85 4.36 12.75 11.01
C LEU A 85 3.74 14.15 10.94
N SER A 86 3.46 14.63 9.73
CA SER A 86 2.75 15.89 9.56
C SER A 86 1.35 15.80 10.17
N SER A 87 0.54 14.82 9.80
CA SER A 87 -0.87 14.64 10.19
C SER A 87 -1.12 13.76 11.43
N LEU A 88 -0.14 13.63 12.33
CA LEU A 88 -0.26 12.81 13.54
C LEU A 88 -1.42 13.25 14.43
N ASP A 89 -1.64 14.55 14.55
CA ASP A 89 -2.77 15.16 15.25
C ASP A 89 -4.11 14.62 14.75
N ARG A 90 -4.29 14.46 13.43
CA ARG A 90 -5.55 13.94 12.87
C ARG A 90 -5.75 12.44 13.12
N ARG A 91 -4.65 11.71 13.28
CA ARG A 91 -4.65 10.25 13.41
C ARG A 91 -4.74 9.77 14.87
N TYR A 92 -4.08 10.47 15.78
CA TYR A 92 -3.94 10.08 17.18
C TYR A 92 -4.44 11.17 18.14
N LEU A 93 -5.32 12.08 17.70
CA LEU A 93 -5.86 13.11 18.59
C LEU A 93 -6.46 12.49 19.86
N ASP A 94 -6.05 13.03 21.00
CA ASP A 94 -6.63 12.70 22.30
C ASP A 94 -8.11 13.19 22.31
N GLY A 95 -9.07 12.32 22.64
CA GLY A 95 -10.48 12.69 22.84
C GLY A 95 -11.49 12.20 21.80
N LEU A 96 -11.05 11.62 20.68
CA LEU A 96 -11.94 10.93 19.74
C LEU A 96 -12.16 9.48 20.18
N ASP A 97 -13.40 9.13 20.53
CA ASP A 97 -13.85 7.76 20.85
C ASP A 97 -13.91 6.88 19.59
N VAL A 98 -12.73 6.63 18.99
CA VAL A 98 -12.59 5.92 17.72
C VAL A 98 -12.04 4.51 17.94
N CYS A 99 -12.66 3.55 17.28
CA CYS A 99 -12.23 2.17 17.24
C CYS A 99 -10.97 2.00 16.38
N ARG A 100 -9.94 1.42 17.00
CA ARG A 100 -8.63 1.13 16.40
C ARG A 100 -8.41 -0.38 16.30
N PHE A 101 -7.49 -0.76 15.42
CA PHE A 101 -7.26 -2.16 15.04
C PHE A 101 -5.79 -2.57 15.20
N PRO A 102 -5.27 -2.70 16.44
CA PRO A 102 -3.88 -3.12 16.65
C PRO A 102 -3.68 -4.61 16.32
N LEU A 103 -2.45 -5.02 15.97
CA LEU A 103 -2.13 -6.45 15.80
C LEU A 103 -2.28 -7.23 17.09
N LEU A 104 -1.73 -6.68 18.15
CA LEU A 104 -1.79 -7.22 19.50
C LEU A 104 -2.75 -6.34 20.28
N ASP A 105 -3.81 -6.91 20.86
CA ASP A 105 -4.83 -6.13 21.59
C ASP A 105 -4.25 -5.37 22.81
N ALA A 106 -3.06 -5.76 23.28
CA ALA A 106 -2.33 -5.08 24.34
C ALA A 106 -1.63 -3.78 23.90
N LEU A 107 -1.46 -3.56 22.58
CA LEU A 107 -0.84 -2.36 22.06
C LEU A 107 -1.87 -1.24 21.96
N GLN A 108 -1.59 -0.12 22.62
CA GLN A 108 -2.38 1.10 22.55
C GLN A 108 -1.48 2.27 22.13
N PRO A 109 -2.02 3.24 21.38
CA PRO A 109 -1.26 4.44 21.06
C PRO A 109 -0.91 5.20 22.34
N LEU A 110 0.29 5.76 22.38
CA LEU A 110 0.69 6.67 23.45
C LEU A 110 -0.06 8.00 23.28
N PRO A 111 -0.14 8.85 24.32
CA PRO A 111 -0.69 10.20 24.19
C PRO A 111 -0.01 10.97 23.06
N LEU A 112 -0.74 11.89 22.42
CA LEU A 112 -0.29 12.54 21.19
C LEU A 112 1.14 13.09 21.24
N ASP A 113 1.51 13.79 22.32
CA ASP A 113 2.86 14.38 22.45
C ASP A 113 3.96 13.30 22.47
N TRP A 114 3.71 12.15 23.12
CA TRP A 114 4.62 11.00 23.13
C TRP A 114 4.73 10.33 21.77
N MET A 115 3.65 10.29 20.99
CA MET A 115 3.69 9.79 19.61
C MET A 115 4.61 10.66 18.73
N TYR A 116 4.59 11.98 18.90
CA TYR A 116 5.56 12.87 18.24
C TYR A 116 7.00 12.56 18.65
N LEU A 117 7.26 12.22 19.92
CA LEU A 117 8.59 11.78 20.36
C LEU A 117 9.03 10.48 19.68
N VAL A 118 8.16 9.47 19.62
CA VAL A 118 8.44 8.18 18.94
C VAL A 118 8.82 8.40 17.47
N TYR A 119 8.06 9.25 16.76
CA TYR A 119 8.39 9.60 15.38
C TYR A 119 9.67 10.43 15.25
N THR A 120 9.96 11.29 16.24
CA THR A 120 11.22 12.05 16.29
C THR A 120 12.42 11.11 16.44
N ILE A 121 12.32 10.09 17.31
CA ILE A 121 13.36 9.06 17.46
C ILE A 121 13.55 8.29 16.14
N MET A 122 12.46 7.91 15.49
CA MET A 122 12.48 7.25 14.18
C MET A 122 13.15 8.12 13.10
N PHE A 123 12.91 9.43 13.11
CA PHE A 123 13.38 10.38 12.09
C PHE A 123 14.81 10.89 12.36
N LEU A 124 15.06 11.46 13.54
CA LEU A 124 16.27 12.20 13.94
C LEU A 124 17.04 11.59 15.12
N GLY A 125 16.49 10.61 15.83
CA GLY A 125 17.11 9.97 17.02
C GLY A 125 17.19 10.89 18.26
N GLU A 126 17.64 10.33 19.39
CA GLU A 126 17.60 11.00 20.71
C GLU A 126 18.91 11.78 21.05
N GLY A 127 19.97 11.67 20.25
CA GLY A 127 21.28 12.23 20.58
C GLY A 127 22.11 12.71 19.39
N ILE A 128 23.12 13.54 19.66
CA ILE A 128 23.99 14.15 18.63
C ILE A 128 24.68 13.08 17.76
N CYS A 129 24.95 11.90 18.33
CA CYS A 129 25.61 10.79 17.66
C CYS A 129 24.65 9.76 17.04
N SER A 130 23.34 9.82 17.32
CA SER A 130 22.38 8.81 16.87
C SER A 130 21.23 9.49 16.14
N ARG A 131 21.14 9.29 14.83
CA ARG A 131 20.02 9.78 14.03
C ARG A 131 19.30 8.59 13.44
N GLY A 132 17.99 8.42 13.62
CA GLY A 132 17.25 7.22 13.15
C GLY A 132 17.38 7.00 11.63
N ALA A 133 16.36 7.39 10.86
CA ALA A 133 16.42 7.30 9.39
C ALA A 133 17.58 8.12 8.80
N LEU A 134 17.83 9.33 9.33
CA LEU A 134 18.90 10.20 8.84
C LEU A 134 20.31 9.64 9.12
N GLY A 135 20.51 8.92 10.23
CA GLY A 135 21.80 8.29 10.54
C GLY A 135 22.00 6.98 9.78
N VAL A 136 20.93 6.28 9.39
CA VAL A 136 21.01 5.21 8.37
C VAL A 136 21.49 5.80 7.04
N MET A 137 20.90 6.91 6.57
CA MET A 137 21.28 7.59 5.33
C MET A 137 22.73 8.09 5.33
N LEU A 138 23.22 8.64 6.44
CA LEU A 138 24.59 9.15 6.55
C LEU A 138 25.61 8.09 6.99
N GLY A 139 25.14 6.98 7.57
CA GLY A 139 25.99 5.95 8.16
C GLY A 139 26.71 6.44 9.42
N LEU A 140 26.05 7.26 10.24
CA LEU A 140 26.54 7.74 11.54
C LEU A 140 26.01 6.82 12.65
N CYS A 141 26.89 6.28 13.47
CA CYS A 141 26.59 5.26 14.49
C CYS A 141 25.65 4.19 13.93
N TYR A 142 25.97 3.71 12.74
CA TYR A 142 25.03 3.04 11.81
C TYR A 142 24.16 1.96 12.46
N ARG A 143 24.77 1.10 13.29
CA ARG A 143 24.05 -0.01 13.96
C ARG A 143 22.99 0.51 14.94
N ILE A 144 23.31 1.54 15.73
CA ILE A 144 22.38 2.16 16.68
C ILE A 144 21.28 2.89 15.91
N SER A 145 21.64 3.64 14.86
CA SER A 145 20.71 4.34 13.98
C SER A 145 19.70 3.39 13.32
N CYS A 146 20.14 2.20 12.88
CA CYS A 146 19.25 1.16 12.39
C CYS A 146 18.25 0.69 13.46
N VAL A 147 18.69 0.44 14.69
CA VAL A 147 17.80 0.01 15.79
C VAL A 147 16.80 1.10 16.18
N LEU A 148 17.25 2.36 16.28
CA LEU A 148 16.39 3.51 16.57
C LEU A 148 15.39 3.82 15.47
N PHE A 149 15.66 3.43 14.23
CA PHE A 149 14.67 3.45 13.17
C PHE A 149 13.72 2.24 13.27
N LEU A 150 14.28 1.03 13.42
CA LEU A 150 13.57 -0.24 13.36
C LEU A 150 12.52 -0.40 14.48
N LEU A 151 12.86 -0.08 15.73
CA LEU A 151 11.96 -0.32 16.87
C LEU A 151 10.70 0.57 16.81
N PRO A 152 10.80 1.91 16.67
CA PRO A 152 9.64 2.76 16.44
C PRO A 152 8.87 2.39 15.17
N TYR A 153 9.56 2.01 14.09
CA TYR A 153 8.93 1.62 12.85
C TYR A 153 7.99 0.42 13.04
N TRP A 154 8.48 -0.65 13.68
CA TRP A 154 7.65 -1.82 13.99
C TRP A 154 6.56 -1.51 15.00
N TYR A 155 6.82 -0.66 15.99
CA TYR A 155 5.79 -0.21 16.93
C TYR A 155 4.63 0.48 16.21
N VAL A 156 4.92 1.50 15.39
CA VAL A 156 3.92 2.23 14.59
C VAL A 156 3.23 1.32 13.59
N PHE A 157 3.97 0.41 12.96
CA PHE A 157 3.39 -0.62 12.11
C PHE A 157 2.38 -1.45 12.91
N LEU A 158 2.76 -2.04 14.04
CA LEU A 158 1.90 -2.95 14.82
C LEU A 158 0.68 -2.29 15.47
N LEU A 159 0.68 -0.96 15.64
CA LEU A 159 -0.42 -0.20 16.25
C LEU A 159 -1.72 -0.19 15.43
N ASP A 160 -1.65 -0.29 14.11
CA ASP A 160 -2.84 -0.11 13.26
C ASP A 160 -2.77 -0.92 11.97
N LYS A 161 -3.47 -2.06 11.96
CA LYS A 161 -3.61 -2.97 10.81
C LYS A 161 -4.23 -2.32 9.60
N THR A 162 -5.10 -1.33 9.80
CA THR A 162 -5.83 -0.74 8.68
C THR A 162 -4.93 0.06 7.76
N SER A 163 -3.79 0.53 8.27
CA SER A 163 -2.78 1.25 7.51
C SER A 163 -1.66 0.34 6.95
N TRP A 164 -1.79 -0.98 7.09
CA TRP A 164 -0.77 -1.92 6.62
C TRP A 164 -0.78 -2.04 5.11
N ASN A 165 0.41 -2.21 4.55
CA ASN A 165 0.60 -2.52 3.14
C ASN A 165 1.83 -3.43 3.02
N ASN A 166 1.84 -4.34 2.05
CA ASN A 166 2.96 -5.27 1.78
C ASN A 166 4.29 -4.52 1.61
N HIS A 167 4.25 -3.31 1.06
CA HIS A 167 5.42 -2.45 0.90
C HIS A 167 5.95 -1.91 2.22
N SER A 168 5.06 -1.56 3.14
CA SER A 168 5.42 -1.17 4.51
C SER A 168 6.12 -2.34 5.22
N TYR A 169 5.58 -3.55 5.07
CA TYR A 169 6.23 -4.76 5.59
C TYR A 169 7.65 -4.94 5.00
N LEU A 170 7.81 -4.77 3.68
CA LEU A 170 9.12 -4.82 3.02
C LEU A 170 10.12 -3.81 3.61
N TYR A 171 9.71 -2.58 3.91
CA TYR A 171 10.64 -1.58 4.49
C TYR A 171 11.11 -2.00 5.88
N GLY A 172 10.20 -2.56 6.70
CA GLY A 172 10.55 -3.14 8.00
C GLY A 172 11.56 -4.29 7.87
N LEU A 173 11.39 -5.17 6.87
CA LEU A 173 12.33 -6.26 6.58
C LEU A 173 13.69 -5.73 6.09
N LEU A 174 13.71 -4.77 5.17
CA LEU A 174 14.96 -4.17 4.68
C LEU A 174 15.71 -3.46 5.81
N ALA A 175 15.01 -2.77 6.69
CA ALA A 175 15.58 -2.13 7.87
C ALA A 175 16.13 -3.15 8.89
N PHE A 176 15.40 -4.24 9.11
CA PHE A 176 15.85 -5.36 9.93
C PHE A 176 17.14 -5.95 9.36
N GLN A 177 17.18 -6.24 8.06
CA GLN A 177 18.37 -6.74 7.38
C GLN A 177 19.54 -5.77 7.53
N LEU A 178 19.37 -4.49 7.21
CA LEU A 178 20.39 -3.45 7.35
C LEU A 178 21.00 -3.41 8.75
N THR A 179 20.23 -3.68 9.80
CA THR A 179 20.74 -3.75 11.18
C THR A 179 21.87 -4.78 11.33
N PHE A 180 21.88 -5.85 10.53
CA PHE A 180 22.91 -6.90 10.54
C PHE A 180 24.03 -6.70 9.50
N LEU A 181 23.81 -5.90 8.45
CA LEU A 181 24.77 -5.69 7.37
C LEU A 181 25.91 -4.73 7.71
N ASP A 182 27.04 -4.83 7.00
CA ASP A 182 28.16 -3.89 7.09
C ASP A 182 28.06 -2.76 6.05
N ALA A 183 26.90 -2.12 5.91
CA ALA A 183 26.67 -1.06 4.93
C ALA A 183 27.34 0.29 5.28
N ASN A 184 28.00 0.36 6.45
CA ASN A 184 28.77 1.51 6.91
C ASN A 184 30.26 1.44 6.53
N HIS A 185 30.71 0.43 5.79
CA HIS A 185 32.12 0.34 5.38
C HIS A 185 32.49 1.25 4.19
N TYR A 186 31.53 1.90 3.55
CA TYR A 186 31.78 2.84 2.45
C TYR A 186 30.81 4.02 2.48
N TRP A 187 31.31 5.18 2.06
CA TRP A 187 30.58 6.46 1.98
C TRP A 187 29.70 6.75 3.21
N SER A 188 30.29 6.60 4.40
CA SER A 188 29.62 6.74 5.70
C SER A 188 30.41 7.66 6.63
N VAL A 189 29.72 8.29 7.57
CA VAL A 189 30.37 9.07 8.63
C VAL A 189 31.17 8.17 9.58
N ASP A 190 30.69 6.96 9.88
CA ASP A 190 31.43 5.95 10.63
C ASP A 190 32.82 5.64 10.04
N GLY A 191 32.92 5.61 8.72
CA GLY A 191 34.18 5.41 8.00
C GLY A 191 35.11 6.63 8.06
N LEU A 192 34.57 7.84 8.27
CA LEU A 192 35.38 9.02 8.54
C LEU A 192 35.94 9.01 9.96
N LEU A 193 35.14 8.52 10.93
CA LEU A 193 35.50 8.44 12.34
C LEU A 193 36.45 7.27 12.65
N SER A 194 36.40 6.17 11.87
CA SER A 194 37.23 4.99 12.09
C SER A 194 37.91 4.49 10.81
N ALA A 195 39.24 4.58 10.78
CA ALA A 195 40.05 4.12 9.65
C ALA A 195 39.86 2.63 9.33
N ARG A 196 39.55 1.79 10.34
CA ARG A 196 39.33 0.35 10.16
C ARG A 196 38.07 0.03 9.35
N LYS A 197 37.04 0.87 9.45
CA LYS A 197 35.78 0.70 8.70
C LYS A 197 35.85 1.36 7.33
N ARG A 198 36.77 2.32 7.14
CA ARG A 198 36.85 3.14 5.94
C ARG A 198 37.22 2.30 4.72
N ASN A 199 36.31 2.23 3.77
CA ASN A 199 36.53 1.57 2.48
C ASN A 199 37.00 0.11 2.65
N ALA A 200 36.36 -0.66 3.54
CA ALA A 200 36.72 -2.05 3.83
C ALA A 200 35.83 -3.05 3.08
N HIS A 201 36.36 -4.22 2.72
CA HIS A 201 35.58 -5.29 2.09
C HIS A 201 34.40 -5.75 2.96
N VAL A 202 33.33 -6.20 2.29
CA VAL A 202 32.16 -6.81 2.93
C VAL A 202 31.96 -8.24 2.42
N PRO A 203 31.45 -9.16 3.26
CA PRO A 203 31.17 -10.53 2.82
C PRO A 203 29.98 -10.55 1.85
N LEU A 204 29.98 -11.49 0.91
CA LEU A 204 28.94 -11.62 -0.13
C LEU A 204 27.53 -11.79 0.44
N TRP A 205 27.38 -12.43 1.60
CA TRP A 205 26.07 -12.66 2.20
C TRP A 205 25.29 -11.36 2.45
N ASN A 206 25.99 -10.23 2.65
CA ASN A 206 25.34 -8.91 2.78
C ASN A 206 24.53 -8.54 1.53
N TYR A 207 25.02 -8.92 0.34
CA TYR A 207 24.30 -8.75 -0.91
C TYR A 207 23.27 -9.87 -1.14
N ALA A 208 23.60 -11.10 -0.74
CA ALA A 208 22.73 -12.26 -0.97
C ALA A 208 21.38 -12.11 -0.26
N VAL A 209 21.38 -11.64 1.00
CA VAL A 209 20.15 -11.43 1.78
C VAL A 209 19.26 -10.36 1.14
N LEU A 210 19.82 -9.19 0.79
CA LEU A 210 19.06 -8.10 0.15
C LEU A 210 18.54 -8.49 -1.24
N ARG A 211 19.41 -9.05 -2.10
CA ARG A 211 19.02 -9.48 -3.44
C ARG A 211 17.99 -10.60 -3.38
N GLY A 212 18.14 -11.52 -2.43
CA GLY A 212 17.18 -12.60 -2.18
C GLY A 212 15.82 -12.06 -1.74
N GLN A 213 15.77 -11.09 -0.83
CA GLN A 213 14.50 -10.44 -0.44
C GLN A 213 13.78 -9.83 -1.64
N ILE A 214 14.47 -9.01 -2.43
CA ILE A 214 13.87 -8.35 -3.60
C ILE A 214 13.45 -9.38 -4.66
N PHE A 215 14.24 -10.44 -4.85
CA PHE A 215 13.88 -11.55 -5.74
C PHE A 215 12.59 -12.23 -5.29
N ILE A 216 12.45 -12.53 -3.99
CA ILE A 216 11.28 -13.21 -3.43
C ILE A 216 10.02 -12.37 -3.64
N VAL A 217 10.10 -11.04 -3.45
CA VAL A 217 8.97 -10.13 -3.67
C VAL A 217 8.45 -10.25 -5.10
N TYR A 218 9.32 -10.13 -6.11
CA TYR A 218 8.90 -10.27 -7.52
C TYR A 218 8.37 -11.68 -7.82
N PHE A 219 9.13 -12.70 -7.45
CA PHE A 219 8.79 -14.08 -7.80
C PHE A 219 7.47 -14.51 -7.18
N VAL A 220 7.27 -14.27 -5.88
CA VAL A 220 6.02 -14.64 -5.20
C VAL A 220 4.85 -13.81 -5.72
N ALA A 221 5.03 -12.52 -5.99
CA ALA A 221 3.97 -11.72 -6.61
C ALA A 221 3.57 -12.25 -7.99
N GLY A 222 4.53 -12.68 -8.81
CA GLY A 222 4.27 -13.35 -10.08
C GLY A 222 3.53 -14.68 -9.91
N VAL A 223 3.91 -15.49 -8.92
CA VAL A 223 3.22 -16.76 -8.63
C VAL A 223 1.78 -16.50 -8.16
N LYS A 224 1.52 -15.43 -7.41
CA LYS A 224 0.17 -15.06 -6.97
C LYS A 224 -0.71 -14.54 -8.10
N LYS A 225 -0.11 -13.93 -9.12
CA LYS A 225 -0.79 -13.53 -10.36
C LYS A 225 -1.13 -14.70 -11.31
N LEU A 226 -0.76 -15.94 -10.97
CA LEU A 226 -1.25 -17.13 -11.68
C LEU A 226 -2.69 -17.50 -11.28
N ASP A 227 -3.32 -16.71 -10.41
CA ASP A 227 -4.75 -16.83 -10.11
C ASP A 227 -5.61 -16.69 -11.38
N ALA A 228 -6.70 -17.45 -11.45
CA ALA A 228 -7.60 -17.46 -12.60
C ALA A 228 -8.14 -16.06 -12.91
N ASP A 229 -8.49 -15.28 -11.88
CA ASP A 229 -9.02 -13.93 -12.05
C ASP A 229 -8.01 -12.96 -12.68
N TRP A 230 -6.70 -13.18 -12.47
CA TRP A 230 -5.66 -12.36 -13.09
C TRP A 230 -5.38 -12.82 -14.52
N VAL A 231 -5.26 -14.13 -14.74
CA VAL A 231 -4.93 -14.70 -16.05
C VAL A 231 -6.03 -14.44 -17.08
N GLU A 232 -7.30 -14.44 -16.64
CA GLU A 232 -8.48 -14.18 -17.47
C GLU A 232 -8.78 -12.68 -17.64
N GLY A 233 -8.09 -11.79 -16.92
CA GLY A 233 -8.23 -10.34 -17.07
C GLY A 233 -9.39 -9.70 -16.29
N TYR A 234 -9.98 -10.42 -15.34
CA TYR A 234 -11.07 -9.92 -14.49
C TYR A 234 -10.59 -9.02 -13.34
N SER A 235 -9.29 -8.96 -13.10
CA SER A 235 -8.72 -8.09 -12.08
C SER A 235 -8.54 -6.68 -12.65
N MET A 236 -8.89 -5.62 -11.93
CA MET A 236 -8.53 -4.24 -12.33
C MET A 236 -8.92 -3.89 -13.80
N GLU A 237 -10.09 -4.32 -14.27
CA GLU A 237 -10.51 -4.23 -15.68
C GLU A 237 -10.41 -2.81 -16.27
N SER A 238 -10.73 -1.79 -15.47
CA SER A 238 -10.70 -0.38 -15.87
C SER A 238 -9.28 0.20 -16.02
N LEU A 239 -8.23 -0.49 -15.58
CA LEU A 239 -6.86 0.03 -15.59
C LEU A 239 -6.36 0.33 -17.01
N SER A 240 -6.83 -0.43 -18.00
CA SER A 240 -6.49 -0.21 -19.42
C SER A 240 -7.03 1.11 -19.97
N ARG A 241 -8.03 1.74 -19.32
CA ARG A 241 -8.59 3.05 -19.71
C ARG A 241 -7.65 4.22 -19.49
N HIS A 242 -6.63 4.05 -18.66
CA HIS A 242 -5.68 5.09 -18.35
C HIS A 242 -4.87 5.52 -19.59
N TRP A 243 -4.57 6.81 -19.71
CA TRP A 243 -3.90 7.42 -20.88
C TRP A 243 -2.53 6.81 -21.22
N LEU A 244 -1.87 6.20 -20.24
CA LEU A 244 -0.60 5.49 -20.43
C LEU A 244 -0.71 4.32 -21.42
N PHE A 245 -1.90 3.74 -21.56
CA PHE A 245 -2.14 2.63 -22.46
C PHE A 245 -2.71 3.05 -23.82
N SER A 246 -3.04 4.34 -24.02
CA SER A 246 -3.55 4.86 -25.29
C SER A 246 -2.69 4.51 -26.52
N PRO A 247 -1.34 4.49 -26.46
CA PRO A 247 -0.53 4.06 -27.60
C PRO A 247 -0.79 2.61 -28.03
N PHE A 248 -1.08 1.70 -27.08
CA PHE A 248 -1.40 0.31 -27.39
C PHE A 248 -2.80 0.18 -28.00
N LYS A 249 -3.73 1.06 -27.61
CA LYS A 249 -5.10 1.12 -28.15
C LYS A 249 -5.17 1.55 -29.62
N LEU A 250 -4.08 2.07 -30.20
CA LEU A 250 -4.01 2.33 -31.63
C LEU A 250 -3.98 1.03 -32.46
N VAL A 251 -3.58 -0.08 -31.85
CA VAL A 251 -3.39 -1.38 -32.52
C VAL A 251 -4.27 -2.48 -31.91
N LEU A 252 -4.56 -2.41 -30.61
CA LEU A 252 -5.32 -3.40 -29.86
C LEU A 252 -6.66 -2.81 -29.38
N SER A 253 -7.70 -3.65 -29.25
CA SER A 253 -8.93 -3.24 -28.56
C SER A 253 -8.65 -2.96 -27.07
N GLU A 254 -9.57 -2.28 -26.38
CA GLU A 254 -9.46 -2.02 -24.95
C GLU A 254 -9.32 -3.32 -24.14
N GLU A 255 -10.19 -4.30 -24.42
CA GLU A 255 -10.19 -5.62 -23.78
C GLU A 255 -8.87 -6.37 -24.02
N MET A 256 -8.38 -6.40 -25.27
CA MET A 256 -7.12 -7.07 -25.60
C MET A 256 -5.91 -6.34 -24.99
N THR A 257 -5.98 -5.01 -24.88
CA THR A 257 -4.95 -4.23 -24.16
C THR A 257 -4.95 -4.59 -22.68
N SER A 258 -6.13 -4.70 -22.06
CA SER A 258 -6.25 -5.15 -20.67
C SER A 258 -5.67 -6.55 -20.48
N LEU A 259 -6.10 -7.52 -21.28
CA LEU A 259 -5.67 -8.91 -21.14
C LEU A 259 -4.17 -9.09 -21.44
N LEU A 260 -3.69 -8.62 -22.60
CA LEU A 260 -2.32 -8.90 -23.03
C LEU A 260 -1.29 -7.98 -22.37
N VAL A 261 -1.56 -6.67 -22.32
CA VAL A 261 -0.57 -5.67 -21.87
C VAL A 261 -0.61 -5.47 -20.35
N VAL A 262 -1.78 -5.42 -19.74
CA VAL A 262 -1.87 -5.23 -18.28
C VAL A 262 -1.65 -6.56 -17.56
N HIS A 263 -2.43 -7.58 -17.89
CA HIS A 263 -2.42 -8.84 -17.15
C HIS A 263 -1.25 -9.76 -17.51
N TRP A 264 -1.12 -10.15 -18.79
CA TRP A 264 -0.11 -11.12 -19.21
C TRP A 264 1.32 -10.56 -19.16
N CYS A 265 1.55 -9.34 -19.66
CA CYS A 265 2.86 -8.71 -19.53
C CYS A 265 3.20 -8.41 -18.06
N GLY A 266 2.23 -8.00 -17.23
CA GLY A 266 2.42 -7.83 -15.78
C GLY A 266 2.82 -9.12 -15.08
N LEU A 267 2.11 -10.23 -15.37
CA LEU A 267 2.41 -11.57 -14.87
C LEU A 267 3.80 -12.05 -15.29
N LEU A 268 4.10 -11.96 -16.59
CA LEU A 268 5.38 -12.43 -17.14
C LEU A 268 6.55 -11.62 -16.57
N LEU A 269 6.37 -10.31 -16.43
CA LEU A 269 7.39 -9.45 -15.85
C LEU A 269 7.65 -9.83 -14.39
N ASP A 270 6.62 -9.98 -13.55
CA ASP A 270 6.82 -10.32 -12.13
C ASP A 270 7.47 -11.70 -11.95
N LEU A 271 7.04 -12.71 -12.72
CA LEU A 271 7.65 -14.05 -12.69
C LEU A 271 9.11 -14.07 -13.16
N SER A 272 9.47 -13.22 -14.14
CA SER A 272 10.79 -13.22 -14.75
C SER A 272 11.75 -12.17 -14.17
N ALA A 273 11.26 -11.08 -13.56
CA ALA A 273 12.06 -9.93 -13.12
C ALA A 273 13.20 -10.33 -12.18
N GLY A 274 12.90 -11.18 -11.18
CA GLY A 274 13.90 -11.71 -10.26
C GLY A 274 15.04 -12.42 -11.00
N PHE A 275 14.71 -13.29 -11.96
CA PHE A 275 15.68 -14.03 -12.76
C PHE A 275 16.46 -13.10 -13.70
N LEU A 276 15.76 -12.20 -14.40
CA LEU A 276 16.35 -11.26 -15.34
C LEU A 276 17.41 -10.38 -14.66
N LEU A 277 17.14 -9.90 -13.44
CA LEU A 277 18.08 -9.09 -12.65
C LEU A 277 19.25 -9.91 -12.09
N PHE A 278 19.01 -11.18 -11.75
CA PHE A 278 20.01 -12.04 -11.13
C PHE A 278 21.14 -12.41 -12.10
N PHE A 279 20.82 -12.84 -13.33
CA PHE A 279 21.82 -13.26 -14.30
C PHE A 279 22.56 -12.09 -14.94
N ASP A 280 23.89 -12.21 -15.05
CA ASP A 280 24.74 -11.16 -15.63
C ASP A 280 24.35 -10.79 -17.07
N ALA A 281 23.93 -11.77 -17.87
CA ALA A 281 23.61 -11.60 -19.29
C ALA A 281 22.29 -10.86 -19.54
N SER A 282 21.25 -11.11 -18.72
CA SER A 282 19.92 -10.51 -18.87
C SER A 282 19.72 -9.25 -18.05
N ARG A 283 20.68 -8.89 -17.19
CA ARG A 283 20.51 -7.81 -16.20
C ARG A 283 20.15 -6.46 -16.81
N SER A 284 20.78 -6.08 -17.91
CA SER A 284 20.49 -4.80 -18.58
C SER A 284 19.04 -4.74 -19.05
N VAL A 285 18.55 -5.84 -19.63
CA VAL A 285 17.15 -6.00 -20.06
C VAL A 285 16.21 -5.96 -18.85
N GLY A 286 16.54 -6.70 -17.78
CA GLY A 286 15.77 -6.68 -16.53
C GLY A 286 15.69 -5.28 -15.91
N LEU A 287 16.80 -4.54 -15.86
CA LEU A 287 16.83 -3.18 -15.33
C LEU A 287 15.95 -2.23 -16.14
N LEU A 288 15.92 -2.36 -17.47
CA LEU A 288 15.07 -1.54 -18.33
C LEU A 288 13.58 -1.79 -18.05
N PHE A 289 13.14 -3.04 -18.10
CA PHE A 289 11.72 -3.39 -17.90
C PHE A 289 11.25 -3.13 -16.47
N VAL A 290 12.04 -3.50 -15.46
CA VAL A 290 11.70 -3.24 -14.06
C VAL A 290 11.64 -1.73 -13.78
N SER A 291 12.55 -0.94 -14.35
CA SER A 291 12.51 0.51 -14.15
C SER A 291 11.29 1.13 -14.82
N TYR A 292 10.97 0.71 -16.04
CA TYR A 292 9.77 1.16 -16.75
C TYR A 292 8.50 0.80 -15.96
N PHE A 293 8.39 -0.43 -15.47
CA PHE A 293 7.25 -0.90 -14.68
C PHE A 293 7.04 -0.07 -13.41
N HIS A 294 8.09 0.20 -12.63
CA HIS A 294 7.95 1.02 -11.42
C HIS A 294 7.66 2.49 -11.73
N CYS A 295 8.25 3.05 -12.79
CA CYS A 295 7.88 4.39 -13.24
C CYS A 295 6.39 4.45 -13.63
N MET A 296 5.89 3.46 -14.37
CA MET A 296 4.49 3.36 -14.75
C MET A 296 3.59 3.22 -13.52
N ASN A 297 3.93 2.33 -12.57
CA ASN A 297 3.17 2.15 -11.33
C ASN A 297 3.13 3.41 -10.48
N SER A 298 4.19 4.23 -10.49
CA SER A 298 4.19 5.52 -9.78
C SER A 298 3.18 6.54 -10.33
N GLN A 299 2.72 6.35 -11.57
CA GLN A 299 1.73 7.19 -12.22
C GLN A 299 0.33 6.56 -12.18
N LEU A 300 0.23 5.24 -12.31
CA LEU A 300 -1.04 4.51 -12.30
C LEU A 300 -1.65 4.40 -10.90
N PHE A 301 -0.82 4.27 -9.87
CA PHE A 301 -1.29 3.96 -8.54
C PHE A 301 -0.69 4.89 -7.49
N SER A 302 -1.48 5.24 -6.49
CA SER A 302 -1.05 6.06 -5.35
C SER A 302 -0.47 5.19 -4.22
N ILE A 303 0.51 4.32 -4.51
CA ILE A 303 1.05 3.29 -3.58
C ILE A 303 2.26 3.85 -2.77
N GLY A 304 2.24 5.14 -2.47
CA GLY A 304 3.28 5.81 -1.69
C GLY A 304 4.71 5.62 -2.24
N MET A 305 5.67 5.36 -1.35
CA MET A 305 7.10 5.33 -1.69
C MET A 305 7.59 4.07 -2.42
N PHE A 306 6.71 3.09 -2.66
CA PHE A 306 7.11 1.75 -3.10
C PHE A 306 7.87 1.72 -4.43
N PRO A 307 7.37 2.33 -5.52
CA PRO A 307 8.07 2.28 -6.80
C PRO A 307 9.48 2.89 -6.71
N TYR A 308 9.64 3.93 -5.89
CA TYR A 308 10.93 4.60 -5.68
C TYR A 308 11.90 3.73 -4.88
N VAL A 309 11.43 2.98 -3.86
CA VAL A 309 12.26 2.05 -3.10
C VAL A 309 12.71 0.89 -3.99
N MET A 310 11.83 0.37 -4.84
CA MET A 310 12.20 -0.70 -5.78
C MET A 310 13.23 -0.20 -6.80
N LEU A 311 13.04 0.99 -7.38
CA LEU A 311 14.02 1.63 -8.25
C LEU A 311 15.37 1.86 -7.55
N ALA A 312 15.36 2.28 -6.28
CA ALA A 312 16.57 2.44 -5.49
C ALA A 312 17.28 1.11 -5.15
N SER A 313 16.53 -0.01 -5.14
CA SER A 313 17.07 -1.34 -4.91
C SER A 313 17.68 -1.97 -6.17
N SER A 314 17.22 -1.61 -7.37
CA SER A 314 17.70 -2.17 -8.65
C SER A 314 19.23 -2.12 -8.83
N PRO A 315 19.95 -1.03 -8.47
CA PRO A 315 21.41 -0.97 -8.56
C PRO A 315 22.16 -1.99 -7.67
N LEU A 316 21.49 -2.61 -6.69
CA LEU A 316 22.08 -3.70 -5.91
C LEU A 316 22.43 -4.91 -6.77
N PHE A 317 21.70 -5.15 -7.86
CA PHE A 317 21.94 -6.27 -8.76
C PHE A 317 23.13 -6.04 -9.70
N CYS A 318 23.50 -4.79 -9.95
CA CYS A 318 24.67 -4.42 -10.76
C CYS A 318 26.00 -4.89 -10.13
N SER A 319 27.09 -4.79 -10.90
CA SER A 319 28.44 -5.11 -10.41
C SER A 319 28.76 -4.29 -9.16
N PRO A 320 29.21 -4.86 -8.02
CA PRO A 320 29.38 -4.13 -6.76
C PRO A 320 30.26 -2.86 -6.85
N GLU A 321 31.16 -2.80 -7.82
CA GLU A 321 32.08 -1.68 -8.11
C GLU A 321 31.47 -0.56 -8.98
N TRP A 322 30.23 -0.71 -9.45
CA TRP A 322 29.60 0.24 -10.38
C TRP A 322 29.64 1.69 -9.88
N PRO A 323 29.45 2.02 -8.58
CA PRO A 323 29.47 3.41 -8.14
C PRO A 323 30.86 4.04 -8.30
N ARG A 324 31.92 3.26 -8.11
CA ARG A 324 33.30 3.75 -8.29
C ARG A 324 33.58 4.05 -9.75
N LYS A 325 33.11 3.19 -10.65
CA LYS A 325 33.21 3.39 -12.10
C LYS A 325 32.45 4.65 -12.51
N LEU A 326 31.25 4.89 -11.97
CA LEU A 326 30.49 6.10 -12.24
C LEU A 326 31.24 7.36 -11.75
N VAL A 327 31.70 7.35 -10.50
CA VAL A 327 32.48 8.44 -9.91
C VAL A 327 33.76 8.71 -10.69
N ALA A 328 34.36 7.71 -11.32
CA ALA A 328 35.55 7.87 -12.17
C ALA A 328 35.30 8.82 -13.36
N HIS A 329 34.09 8.81 -13.91
CA HIS A 329 33.67 9.63 -15.06
C HIS A 329 33.19 11.03 -14.66
N CYS A 330 32.98 11.32 -13.37
CA CYS A 330 32.50 12.63 -12.92
C CYS A 330 33.59 13.73 -12.97
N PRO A 331 33.22 15.01 -13.22
CA PRO A 331 34.15 16.14 -13.28
C PRO A 331 34.98 16.32 -12.00
N LYS A 332 36.23 16.77 -12.13
CA LYS A 332 37.17 16.95 -10.99
C LYS A 332 36.64 17.82 -9.85
N ARG A 333 35.77 18.80 -10.14
CA ARG A 333 35.15 19.68 -9.14
C ARG A 333 34.16 18.94 -8.21
N LEU A 334 33.48 17.90 -8.71
CA LEU A 334 32.55 17.07 -7.93
C LEU A 334 33.28 15.95 -7.17
N GLN A 335 34.53 15.66 -7.50
CA GLN A 335 35.31 14.56 -6.90
C GLN A 335 35.65 14.78 -5.42
N GLY A 336 35.62 16.02 -4.93
CA GLY A 336 35.80 16.32 -3.50
C GLY A 336 34.61 15.93 -2.62
N LEU A 337 33.40 15.87 -3.18
CA LEU A 337 32.16 15.50 -2.49
C LEU A 337 31.79 14.02 -2.70
N LEU A 338 32.36 13.38 -3.72
CA LEU A 338 32.09 11.99 -4.10
C LEU A 338 33.01 10.99 -3.38
N PRO A 339 32.58 9.71 -3.23
CA PRO A 339 33.30 8.74 -2.42
C PRO A 339 34.62 8.24 -3.04
N LEU A 340 35.46 7.63 -2.20
CA LEU A 340 36.83 7.20 -2.52
C LEU A 340 36.90 6.24 -3.71
N ARG A 341 37.76 6.56 -4.69
CA ARG A 341 38.06 5.68 -5.84
C ARG A 341 38.97 4.51 -5.50
N ALA A 342 39.69 4.57 -4.38
CA ALA A 342 40.69 3.58 -3.99
C ALA A 342 40.07 2.19 -3.78
N ALA A 343 40.83 1.14 -4.11
CA ALA A 343 40.40 -0.24 -3.88
C ALA A 343 40.10 -0.51 -2.39
N PRO A 344 39.17 -1.42 -2.07
CA PRO A 344 38.80 -1.69 -0.70
C PRO A 344 39.95 -2.34 0.09
N GLN A 345 40.00 -2.06 1.39
CA GLN A 345 40.94 -2.66 2.31
C GLN A 345 40.45 -4.03 2.81
N PRO A 346 41.36 -4.96 3.19
CA PRO A 346 40.97 -6.24 3.76
C PRO A 346 40.17 -6.07 5.07
N SER A 347 39.11 -6.88 5.24
CA SER A 347 38.24 -6.86 6.42
C SER A 347 38.31 -8.20 7.16
N ALA A 348 38.23 -8.15 8.49
CA ALA A 348 38.16 -9.34 9.33
C ALA A 348 36.84 -10.13 9.19
N SER A 349 35.79 -9.53 8.59
CA SER A 349 34.50 -10.19 8.34
C SER A 349 34.49 -11.06 7.08
N CYS A 350 35.57 -11.05 6.30
CA CYS A 350 35.68 -11.80 5.04
C CYS A 350 36.64 -12.99 5.16
N VAL A 351 36.39 -14.03 4.37
CA VAL A 351 37.28 -15.19 4.22
C VAL A 351 38.05 -15.07 2.91
N TYR A 352 39.36 -14.91 3.01
CA TYR A 352 40.24 -14.79 1.85
C TYR A 352 40.77 -16.16 1.44
N LYS A 353 40.56 -16.54 0.17
CA LYS A 353 41.25 -17.69 -0.43
C LYS A 353 42.72 -17.27 -0.69
N ARG A 354 43.66 -17.74 0.14
CA ARG A 354 45.10 -17.59 -0.15
C ARG A 354 45.50 -18.52 -1.31
N GLY A 355 46.40 -18.02 -2.18
CA GLY A 355 46.99 -18.82 -3.25
C GLY A 355 47.74 -20.06 -2.74
N ARG A 356 47.97 -21.03 -3.64
CA ARG A 356 48.43 -22.44 -3.46
C ARG A 356 49.53 -22.76 -2.42
N ALA A 357 50.18 -21.81 -1.76
CA ALA A 357 51.39 -22.04 -0.96
C ALA A 357 51.25 -21.94 0.58
N LYS A 358 50.13 -21.43 1.15
CA LYS A 358 49.90 -21.47 2.61
C LYS A 358 48.41 -21.68 2.93
N GLY A 359 48.11 -22.64 3.80
CA GLY A 359 46.75 -23.13 4.11
C GLY A 359 45.70 -22.03 4.29
N GLY A 360 44.53 -22.25 3.68
CA GLY A 360 43.42 -21.30 3.69
C GLY A 360 42.91 -20.98 5.10
N GLN A 361 42.44 -19.74 5.30
CA GLN A 361 41.89 -19.30 6.57
C GLN A 361 40.59 -20.09 6.84
N LYS A 362 40.56 -20.87 7.92
CA LYS A 362 39.36 -21.65 8.28
C LYS A 362 38.23 -20.70 8.69
N PRO A 363 36.97 -20.93 8.26
CA PRO A 363 35.86 -20.09 8.65
C PRO A 363 35.56 -20.24 10.14
N GLY A 364 35.69 -19.15 10.89
CA GLY A 364 35.31 -19.07 12.30
C GLY A 364 33.80 -19.11 12.53
N LEU A 365 33.39 -19.11 13.81
CA LEU A 365 31.98 -19.21 14.22
C LEU A 365 31.10 -18.09 13.61
N ARG A 366 31.58 -16.85 13.60
CA ARG A 366 30.83 -15.70 13.04
C ARG A 366 30.50 -15.89 11.55
N HIS A 367 31.41 -16.45 10.77
CA HIS A 367 31.20 -16.73 9.34
C HIS A 367 30.14 -17.82 9.13
N ARG A 368 30.14 -18.85 10.00
CA ARG A 368 29.12 -19.91 9.98
C ARG A 368 27.75 -19.38 10.37
N LEU A 369 27.68 -18.54 11.40
CA LEU A 369 26.44 -17.90 11.85
C LEU A 369 25.87 -16.97 10.77
N GLY A 370 26.69 -16.15 10.09
CA GLY A 370 26.22 -15.30 8.98
C GLY A 370 25.65 -16.11 7.81
N ALA A 371 26.31 -17.22 7.45
CA ALA A 371 25.80 -18.14 6.43
C ALA A 371 24.51 -18.83 6.85
N ALA A 372 24.42 -19.30 8.10
CA ALA A 372 23.21 -19.92 8.65
C ALA A 372 22.05 -18.92 8.70
N PHE A 373 22.29 -17.70 9.16
CA PHE A 373 21.31 -16.61 9.14
C PHE A 373 20.79 -16.35 7.73
N THR A 374 21.65 -16.25 6.73
CA THR A 374 21.23 -16.02 5.34
C THR A 374 20.35 -17.15 4.83
N LEU A 375 20.72 -18.40 5.09
CA LEU A 375 19.92 -19.55 4.64
C LEU A 375 18.58 -19.61 5.36
N LEU A 376 18.58 -19.49 6.70
CA LEU A 376 17.37 -19.52 7.51
C LEU A 376 16.41 -18.39 7.12
N TYR A 377 16.94 -17.17 6.94
CA TYR A 377 16.15 -16.02 6.52
C TYR A 377 15.50 -16.22 5.15
N LEU A 378 16.25 -16.70 4.15
CA LEU A 378 15.69 -16.94 2.81
C LEU A 378 14.67 -18.08 2.80
N LEU A 379 14.92 -19.14 3.59
CA LEU A 379 13.96 -20.23 3.75
C LEU A 379 12.68 -19.75 4.44
N GLU A 380 12.81 -18.95 5.50
CA GLU A 380 11.68 -18.33 6.20
C GLU A 380 10.88 -17.43 5.23
N GLN A 381 11.54 -16.57 4.47
CA GLN A 381 10.85 -15.66 3.53
C GLN A 381 10.22 -16.37 2.33
N LEU A 382 10.76 -17.51 1.90
CA LEU A 382 10.11 -18.37 0.92
C LEU A 382 8.94 -19.15 1.53
N PHE A 383 9.05 -19.50 2.82
CA PHE A 383 8.04 -20.29 3.53
C PHE A 383 6.83 -19.47 3.95
N LEU A 384 7.03 -18.28 4.52
CA LEU A 384 5.99 -17.45 5.12
C LEU A 384 4.80 -17.20 4.17
N PRO A 385 4.99 -16.86 2.87
CA PRO A 385 3.88 -16.67 1.93
C PRO A 385 3.03 -17.93 1.67
N TYR A 386 3.58 -19.12 1.91
CA TYR A 386 2.92 -20.42 1.69
C TYR A 386 2.62 -21.16 3.00
N SER A 387 2.87 -20.52 4.15
CA SER A 387 2.64 -21.11 5.48
C SER A 387 1.19 -21.58 5.68
N HIS A 388 0.23 -21.08 4.88
CA HIS A 388 -1.17 -21.53 4.80
C HIS A 388 -1.36 -23.01 4.51
N PHE A 389 -0.55 -23.57 3.60
CA PHE A 389 -0.70 -24.97 3.19
C PHE A 389 -0.26 -25.93 4.31
N LEU A 390 0.79 -25.57 5.04
CA LEU A 390 1.30 -26.37 6.16
C LEU A 390 0.51 -26.13 7.45
N THR A 391 0.02 -24.92 7.70
CA THR A 391 -0.87 -24.65 8.85
C THR A 391 -2.18 -25.43 8.77
N GLN A 392 -2.68 -25.73 7.57
CA GLN A 392 -3.86 -26.57 7.36
C GLN A 392 -3.55 -28.08 7.45
N ARG A 393 -2.43 -28.53 6.86
CA ARG A 393 -2.11 -29.97 6.76
C ARG A 393 -1.36 -30.50 7.98
N MET A 394 -0.43 -29.73 8.56
CA MET A 394 0.33 -30.12 9.76
C MET A 394 -0.53 -30.04 11.04
N GLY A 395 -1.59 -29.21 11.07
CA GLY A 395 -2.54 -29.17 12.19
C GLY A 395 -3.34 -30.47 12.39
N VAL A 396 -3.43 -31.31 11.36
CA VAL A 396 -4.00 -32.67 11.46
C VAL A 396 -2.98 -33.65 12.08
N TRP A 397 -1.68 -33.48 11.78
CA TRP A 397 -0.61 -34.37 12.26
C TRP A 397 -0.05 -33.98 13.64
N THR A 398 -0.03 -32.69 14.00
CA THR A 398 0.53 -32.22 15.28
C THR A 398 -0.47 -32.24 16.44
N ALA A 399 -1.78 -32.22 16.15
CA ALA A 399 -2.82 -32.35 17.18
C ALA A 399 -2.77 -33.70 17.91
N GLU A 400 -2.23 -34.75 17.28
CA GLU A 400 -2.03 -36.07 17.92
C GLU A 400 -0.72 -36.18 18.73
N LEU A 401 0.27 -35.31 18.49
CA LEU A 401 1.63 -35.49 19.03
C LEU A 401 2.07 -34.41 20.03
N ILE A 402 1.68 -33.13 19.86
CA ILE A 402 2.07 -32.02 20.76
C ILE A 402 0.95 -30.94 20.82
N PRO A 403 0.13 -30.86 21.88
CA PRO A 403 -1.00 -29.94 21.98
C PRO A 403 -0.65 -28.43 22.03
N ALA A 404 0.63 -28.07 22.19
CA ALA A 404 1.05 -26.71 22.53
C ALA A 404 1.45 -25.82 21.34
N VAL A 405 1.54 -26.36 20.11
CA VAL A 405 1.92 -25.58 18.91
C VAL A 405 0.86 -25.77 17.84
N LEU A 406 -0.28 -25.07 18.01
CA LEU A 406 -1.33 -25.03 16.99
C LEU A 406 -1.03 -23.95 15.93
N PRO A 407 -1.20 -24.24 14.64
CA PRO A 407 -1.04 -23.26 13.57
C PRO A 407 -2.18 -22.23 13.50
N PRO A 408 -1.93 -20.98 13.03
CA PRO A 408 -2.96 -19.93 13.00
C PRO A 408 -3.97 -20.12 11.85
N GLN A 409 -5.22 -20.44 12.16
CA GLN A 409 -6.32 -20.68 11.22
C GLN A 409 -7.36 -19.53 11.13
N GLY A 410 -7.40 -18.61 12.10
CA GLY A 410 -8.46 -17.60 12.24
C GLY A 410 -8.19 -16.22 11.63
N TYR A 411 -7.00 -16.00 11.08
CA TYR A 411 -6.65 -14.82 10.30
C TYR A 411 -6.80 -15.03 8.78
N ASN A 412 -7.20 -16.23 8.35
CA ASN A 412 -7.17 -16.65 6.95
C ASN A 412 -8.55 -16.58 6.30
N ASN A 413 -9.12 -15.39 6.25
CA ASN A 413 -10.53 -15.26 5.90
C ASN A 413 -10.83 -15.37 4.40
N TRP A 414 -9.85 -15.16 3.52
CA TRP A 414 -10.09 -15.10 2.07
C TRP A 414 -9.06 -15.87 1.22
N THR A 415 -8.18 -16.64 1.87
CA THR A 415 -7.00 -17.38 1.36
C THR A 415 -5.92 -16.61 0.58
N ASN A 416 -5.02 -16.02 1.36
CA ASN A 416 -3.56 -16.16 1.37
C ASN A 416 -3.07 -15.24 2.50
N GLY A 417 -2.33 -15.74 3.48
CA GLY A 417 -1.69 -14.88 4.49
C GLY A 417 -2.45 -14.72 5.79
N LEU A 418 -1.76 -14.85 6.93
CA LEU A 418 -2.01 -13.91 8.03
C LEU A 418 -1.66 -12.56 7.44
N TYR A 419 -2.65 -11.73 7.16
CA TYR A 419 -2.52 -10.29 7.00
C TYR A 419 -1.14 -9.78 6.52
N GLY A 420 -0.99 -9.57 5.20
CA GLY A 420 0.12 -8.78 4.67
C GLY A 420 1.53 -9.37 4.78
N TYR A 421 1.66 -10.66 5.12
CA TYR A 421 2.93 -11.40 4.97
C TYR A 421 3.05 -12.16 3.64
N SER A 422 1.99 -12.20 2.84
CA SER A 422 2.01 -12.69 1.47
C SER A 422 2.22 -11.54 0.49
N TRP A 423 3.04 -11.74 -0.54
CA TRP A 423 3.32 -10.76 -1.59
C TRP A 423 2.17 -10.66 -2.61
N ASP A 424 0.93 -10.58 -2.12
CA ASP A 424 -0.28 -10.48 -2.94
C ASP A 424 -0.46 -9.03 -3.39
N MET A 425 -0.04 -8.70 -4.60
CA MET A 425 -0.10 -7.34 -5.13
C MET A 425 -1.19 -7.24 -6.22
N MET A 426 -2.27 -6.52 -5.90
CA MET A 426 -3.34 -6.11 -6.83
C MET A 426 -4.15 -7.25 -7.48
N VAL A 427 -4.26 -8.42 -6.85
CA VAL A 427 -4.97 -9.58 -7.43
C VAL A 427 -6.51 -9.49 -7.26
N HIS A 428 -6.99 -8.79 -6.24
CA HIS A 428 -8.42 -8.68 -5.95
C HIS A 428 -8.85 -7.23 -5.76
N SER A 429 -9.82 -6.80 -6.56
CA SER A 429 -10.64 -5.61 -6.37
C SER A 429 -11.87 -5.96 -5.53
N ARG A 430 -12.25 -5.10 -4.59
CA ARG A 430 -13.45 -5.29 -3.74
C ARG A 430 -14.34 -4.07 -3.83
N SER A 431 -15.64 -4.28 -3.96
CA SER A 431 -16.65 -3.24 -3.87
C SER A 431 -17.69 -3.61 -2.82
N HIS A 432 -17.97 -2.65 -1.92
CA HIS A 432 -18.94 -2.81 -0.85
C HIS A 432 -20.18 -2.01 -1.18
N GLN A 433 -21.31 -2.67 -1.37
CA GLN A 433 -22.55 -1.97 -1.71
C GLN A 433 -23.40 -1.67 -0.47
N HIS A 434 -23.56 -2.67 0.40
CA HIS A 434 -24.42 -2.54 1.58
C HIS A 434 -23.65 -2.97 2.84
N VAL A 435 -23.61 -2.07 3.82
CA VAL A 435 -22.96 -2.30 5.12
C VAL A 435 -23.91 -1.82 6.20
N LYS A 436 -24.56 -2.77 6.86
CA LYS A 436 -25.52 -2.53 7.92
C LYS A 436 -24.98 -3.07 9.23
N VAL A 437 -24.94 -2.19 10.23
CA VAL A 437 -24.57 -2.54 11.61
C VAL A 437 -25.80 -2.34 12.46
N THR A 438 -26.26 -3.42 13.08
CA THR A 438 -27.46 -3.44 13.91
C THR A 438 -27.08 -3.80 15.33
N TYR A 439 -27.63 -3.09 16.31
CA TYR A 439 -27.49 -3.46 17.71
C TYR A 439 -28.83 -3.86 18.30
N ARG A 440 -28.79 -4.75 19.28
CA ARG A 440 -29.91 -5.10 20.13
C ARG A 440 -29.47 -4.98 21.58
N ASP A 441 -30.18 -4.19 22.39
CA ASP A 441 -29.89 -4.17 23.83
C ASP A 441 -30.48 -5.43 24.48
N GLY A 442 -29.64 -6.21 25.16
CA GLY A 442 -30.03 -7.40 25.89
C GLY A 442 -31.01 -7.11 27.03
N ARG A 443 -31.04 -5.88 27.58
CA ARG A 443 -31.95 -5.51 28.66
C ARG A 443 -33.31 -5.01 28.19
N THR A 444 -33.33 -4.05 27.27
CA THR A 444 -34.57 -3.43 26.80
C THR A 444 -35.19 -4.20 25.63
N GLY A 445 -34.38 -4.99 24.92
CA GLY A 445 -34.77 -5.62 23.66
C GLY A 445 -34.85 -4.64 22.49
N GLU A 446 -34.51 -3.36 22.70
CA GLU A 446 -34.55 -2.32 21.68
C GLU A 446 -33.55 -2.62 20.57
N LEU A 447 -33.98 -2.38 19.34
CA LEU A 447 -33.25 -2.73 18.13
C LEU A 447 -32.97 -1.43 17.37
N GLY A 448 -31.70 -1.18 17.05
CA GLY A 448 -31.28 0.07 16.42
C GLY A 448 -30.16 -0.12 15.41
N TYR A 449 -29.88 0.96 14.68
CA TYR A 449 -28.94 0.99 13.57
C TYR A 449 -27.78 1.92 13.88
N LEU A 450 -26.56 1.49 13.55
CA LEU A 450 -25.36 2.30 13.69
C LEU A 450 -24.82 2.68 12.33
N ASN A 451 -24.43 3.95 12.17
CA ASN A 451 -23.69 4.36 11.01
C ASN A 451 -22.25 3.81 11.10
N PRO A 452 -21.82 2.95 10.15
CA PRO A 452 -20.51 2.28 10.21
C PRO A 452 -19.32 3.24 10.14
N GLY A 453 -19.49 4.46 9.61
CA GLY A 453 -18.40 5.43 9.41
C GLY A 453 -18.11 6.33 10.62
N VAL A 454 -18.96 6.33 11.65
CA VAL A 454 -18.84 7.27 12.78
C VAL A 454 -17.72 6.87 13.75
N PHE A 455 -17.60 5.58 14.03
CA PHE A 455 -16.70 5.07 15.08
C PHE A 455 -15.33 4.65 14.54
N THR A 456 -15.05 4.79 13.25
CA THR A 456 -13.76 4.45 12.67
C THR A 456 -13.47 5.21 11.38
N GLN A 457 -12.21 5.60 11.19
CA GLN A 457 -11.76 6.30 9.98
C GLN A 457 -11.48 5.34 8.81
N SER A 458 -11.27 4.04 9.09
CA SER A 458 -10.94 3.05 8.05
C SER A 458 -12.16 2.25 7.62
N ARG A 459 -12.19 1.84 6.36
CA ARG A 459 -13.23 0.95 5.81
C ARG A 459 -12.80 -0.53 5.80
N ARG A 460 -11.52 -0.84 6.02
CA ARG A 460 -10.96 -2.19 5.84
C ARG A 460 -11.49 -3.24 6.82
N TRP A 461 -12.02 -2.83 7.97
CA TRP A 461 -12.54 -3.79 8.96
C TRP A 461 -13.69 -4.65 8.40
N LYS A 462 -14.35 -4.20 7.34
CA LYS A 462 -15.43 -4.90 6.62
C LYS A 462 -14.95 -6.16 5.91
N ASP A 463 -13.66 -6.29 5.62
CA ASP A 463 -13.14 -7.40 4.82
C ASP A 463 -12.57 -8.53 5.68
N HIS A 464 -12.45 -8.32 6.99
CA HIS A 464 -11.67 -9.22 7.85
C HIS A 464 -12.27 -9.45 9.23
N ALA A 465 -12.31 -10.72 9.67
CA ALA A 465 -12.95 -11.13 10.93
C ALA A 465 -12.31 -10.54 12.18
N ASP A 466 -11.00 -10.55 12.25
CA ASP A 466 -10.29 -10.09 13.43
C ASP A 466 -10.54 -8.59 13.65
N MET A 467 -10.53 -7.79 12.58
CA MET A 467 -10.90 -6.38 12.65
C MET A 467 -12.40 -6.22 12.93
N LEU A 468 -13.28 -7.03 12.34
CA LEU A 468 -14.71 -7.00 12.67
C LEU A 468 -14.95 -7.29 14.17
N LYS A 469 -14.25 -8.29 14.73
CA LYS A 469 -14.33 -8.65 16.15
C LYS A 469 -13.79 -7.53 17.03
N GLN A 470 -12.67 -6.92 16.65
CA GLN A 470 -12.12 -5.75 17.34
C GLN A 470 -13.10 -4.56 17.28
N TYR A 471 -13.77 -4.36 16.14
CA TYR A 471 -14.78 -3.32 15.98
C TYR A 471 -15.99 -3.57 16.88
N ALA A 472 -16.58 -4.77 16.83
CA ALA A 472 -17.69 -5.16 17.69
C ALA A 472 -17.36 -5.01 19.19
N THR A 473 -16.16 -5.45 19.59
CA THR A 473 -15.69 -5.33 20.98
C THR A 473 -15.51 -3.86 21.37
N CYS A 474 -15.00 -3.02 20.48
CA CYS A 474 -14.90 -1.59 20.71
C CYS A 474 -16.29 -0.94 20.85
N LEU A 475 -17.21 -1.22 19.94
CA LEU A 475 -18.59 -0.73 20.01
C LEU A 475 -19.27 -1.17 21.31
N SER A 476 -19.09 -2.41 21.75
CA SER A 476 -19.66 -2.89 23.02
C SER A 476 -19.19 -2.09 24.25
N ARG A 477 -18.02 -1.46 24.19
CA ARG A 477 -17.48 -0.57 25.24
C ARG A 477 -17.95 0.86 25.12
N LEU A 478 -18.28 1.31 23.91
CA LEU A 478 -18.70 2.70 23.62
C LEU A 478 -20.21 2.88 23.79
N LEU A 479 -21.02 1.92 23.36
CA LEU A 479 -22.48 1.98 23.38
C LEU A 479 -23.11 2.19 24.78
N PRO A 480 -22.52 1.73 25.90
CA PRO A 480 -22.98 2.10 27.24
C PRO A 480 -22.98 3.61 27.53
N LYS A 481 -22.15 4.41 26.83
CA LYS A 481 -22.17 5.88 26.91
C LYS A 481 -23.44 6.49 26.28
N TYR A 482 -24.14 5.72 25.45
CA TYR A 482 -25.35 6.11 24.72
C TYR A 482 -26.60 5.36 25.23
N ASN A 483 -26.62 4.97 26.51
CA ASN A 483 -27.72 4.26 27.17
C ASN A 483 -28.00 2.81 26.70
N VAL A 484 -27.10 2.19 25.93
CA VAL A 484 -27.23 0.78 25.52
C VAL A 484 -26.36 -0.08 26.43
N THR A 485 -26.98 -0.82 27.35
CA THR A 485 -26.26 -1.45 28.46
C THR A 485 -25.65 -2.81 28.11
N GLU A 486 -26.39 -3.67 27.41
CA GLU A 486 -25.93 -5.01 27.01
C GLU A 486 -26.00 -5.15 25.48
N PRO A 487 -25.12 -4.45 24.73
CA PRO A 487 -25.17 -4.43 23.28
C PRO A 487 -24.79 -5.78 22.66
N GLN A 488 -25.75 -6.40 21.96
CA GLN A 488 -25.52 -7.47 20.99
C GLN A 488 -25.38 -6.83 19.61
N ILE A 489 -24.33 -7.15 18.85
CA ILE A 489 -24.02 -6.43 17.61
C ILE A 489 -23.95 -7.41 16.44
N TYR A 490 -24.71 -7.09 15.40
CA TYR A 490 -24.89 -7.85 14.18
C TYR A 490 -24.38 -7.05 12.98
N PHE A 491 -23.75 -7.74 12.03
CA PHE A 491 -23.16 -7.14 10.84
C PHE A 491 -23.72 -7.81 9.61
N ASP A 492 -24.34 -7.03 8.73
CA ASP A 492 -24.73 -7.46 7.39
C ASP A 492 -23.91 -6.69 6.35
N ILE A 493 -22.98 -7.40 5.69
CA ILE A 493 -21.98 -6.80 4.80
C ILE A 493 -22.03 -7.53 3.47
N TRP A 494 -22.31 -6.77 2.40
CA TRP A 494 -22.36 -7.23 1.02
C TRP A 494 -21.14 -6.74 0.27
N VAL A 495 -20.42 -7.70 -0.32
CA VAL A 495 -19.21 -7.43 -1.07
C VAL A 495 -19.23 -8.16 -2.41
N SER A 496 -18.71 -7.49 -3.43
CA SER A 496 -18.33 -8.10 -4.70
C SER A 496 -16.82 -8.10 -4.84
N ILE A 497 -16.30 -9.16 -5.47
CA ILE A 497 -14.88 -9.31 -5.78
C ILE A 497 -14.73 -9.49 -7.27
N ASN A 498 -13.86 -8.68 -7.89
CA ASN A 498 -13.56 -8.76 -9.33
C ASN A 498 -14.85 -8.93 -10.15
N ASP A 499 -15.81 -8.03 -9.90
CA ASP A 499 -17.12 -7.90 -10.56
C ASP A 499 -17.99 -9.17 -10.59
N ARG A 500 -17.87 -10.03 -9.57
CA ARG A 500 -18.85 -11.10 -9.31
C ARG A 500 -20.16 -10.53 -8.73
N PHE A 501 -21.16 -11.39 -8.56
CA PHE A 501 -22.35 -11.07 -7.78
C PHE A 501 -22.00 -10.47 -6.41
N GLN A 502 -22.75 -9.44 -6.01
CA GLN A 502 -22.79 -8.99 -4.63
C GLN A 502 -23.35 -10.12 -3.80
N GLN A 503 -22.59 -10.55 -2.81
CA GLN A 503 -22.98 -11.65 -1.94
C GLN A 503 -22.71 -11.27 -0.50
N ARG A 504 -23.63 -11.70 0.35
CA ARG A 504 -23.43 -11.88 1.78
C ARG A 504 -23.53 -13.38 2.08
N TRP A 505 -23.46 -13.79 3.33
CA TRP A 505 -23.59 -15.20 3.71
C TRP A 505 -25.03 -15.64 4.06
N ALA A 506 -25.46 -16.89 3.72
CA ALA A 506 -26.34 -17.72 4.59
C ALA A 506 -25.89 -19.17 4.81
N ARG A 507 -26.44 -19.75 5.89
CA ARG A 507 -26.33 -21.17 6.27
C ARG A 507 -27.05 -22.05 5.27
N GLY A 508 -26.31 -22.69 4.37
CA GLY A 508 -26.78 -23.89 3.68
C GLY A 508 -26.93 -25.04 4.68
N ALA A 509 -28.00 -25.81 4.58
CA ALA A 509 -28.17 -27.06 5.32
C ALA A 509 -27.00 -28.00 5.02
N GLU A 510 -26.42 -28.60 6.06
CA GLU A 510 -25.35 -29.59 5.99
C GLU A 510 -25.62 -30.63 4.89
N LYS A 511 -24.73 -30.70 3.90
CA LYS A 511 -24.48 -31.92 3.12
C LYS A 511 -23.08 -31.88 2.51
N GLY A 512 -22.17 -32.65 3.12
CA GLY A 512 -20.90 -33.09 2.51
C GLY A 512 -19.64 -32.51 3.15
N GLU A 513 -18.94 -33.31 3.94
CA GLU A 513 -17.66 -32.98 4.60
C GLU A 513 -16.44 -32.84 3.65
N ASN A 514 -16.61 -32.85 2.32
CA ASN A 514 -15.50 -33.02 1.36
C ASN A 514 -15.34 -31.93 0.30
N GLU A 515 -15.91 -30.73 0.49
CA GLU A 515 -15.73 -29.62 -0.44
C GLU A 515 -14.88 -28.51 0.20
N PHE A 516 -13.75 -28.20 -0.44
CA PHE A 516 -12.74 -27.27 0.09
C PHE A 516 -13.25 -25.82 0.05
N PRO A 517 -13.49 -25.15 1.20
CA PRO A 517 -14.10 -23.83 1.22
C PRO A 517 -13.01 -22.76 1.26
N PHE A 518 -12.77 -22.13 0.11
CA PHE A 518 -11.95 -20.93 -0.01
C PHE A 518 -12.91 -19.72 -0.01
N LEU A 519 -12.59 -18.69 0.80
CA LEU A 519 -13.20 -17.34 0.84
C LEU A 519 -14.41 -17.15 1.79
N ARG A 520 -14.39 -16.14 2.71
CA ARG A 520 -15.38 -16.03 3.82
C ARG A 520 -15.79 -14.62 4.30
N ILE A 521 -17.10 -14.32 4.29
CA ILE A 521 -17.70 -13.05 4.80
C ILE A 521 -18.22 -13.23 6.23
N PHE A 522 -19.44 -12.88 6.62
CA PHE A 522 -19.89 -12.94 8.03
C PHE A 522 -21.34 -13.39 8.16
N ASP A 523 -21.67 -14.15 9.21
CA ASP A 523 -23.05 -14.50 9.56
C ASP A 523 -23.77 -13.31 10.22
N PRO A 524 -24.83 -12.73 9.61
CA PRO A 524 -25.54 -11.58 10.16
C PRO A 524 -26.44 -11.92 11.35
N ARG A 525 -26.65 -13.20 11.67
CA ARG A 525 -27.49 -13.65 12.80
C ARG A 525 -26.69 -13.89 14.06
N VAL A 526 -25.36 -13.86 13.97
CA VAL A 526 -24.47 -14.12 15.10
C VAL A 526 -24.11 -12.81 15.76
N ASP A 527 -24.28 -12.74 17.08
CA ASP A 527 -23.73 -11.65 17.87
C ASP A 527 -22.21 -11.75 17.88
N ILE A 528 -21.55 -10.85 17.14
CA ILE A 528 -20.10 -10.85 16.98
C ILE A 528 -19.40 -10.49 18.30
N VAL A 529 -20.07 -9.81 19.24
CA VAL A 529 -19.49 -9.48 20.56
C VAL A 529 -19.25 -10.75 21.38
N GLN A 530 -20.19 -11.69 21.38
CA GLN A 530 -20.06 -12.96 22.09
C GLN A 530 -19.40 -14.07 21.26
N ALA A 531 -19.39 -13.93 19.93
CA ALA A 531 -18.84 -14.95 19.05
C ALA A 531 -17.36 -15.26 19.35
N ALA A 532 -17.01 -16.53 19.46
CA ALA A 532 -15.64 -16.96 19.66
C ALA A 532 -14.79 -16.60 18.43
N TRP A 533 -13.63 -15.98 18.66
CA TRP A 533 -12.62 -15.72 17.66
C TRP A 533 -11.25 -16.11 18.23
N SER A 534 -10.42 -16.74 17.42
CA SER A 534 -9.06 -17.11 17.81
C SER A 534 -8.16 -17.09 16.59
N PRO A 535 -6.92 -16.59 16.70
CA PRO A 535 -5.89 -16.73 15.67
C PRO A 535 -5.69 -18.17 15.19
N PHE A 536 -5.92 -19.16 16.07
CA PHE A 536 -5.50 -20.55 15.89
C PHE A 536 -6.61 -21.53 15.53
N ARG A 537 -7.87 -21.08 15.55
CA ARG A 537 -9.03 -21.93 15.26
C ARG A 537 -9.83 -21.34 14.12
N ARG A 538 -10.52 -22.21 13.38
CA ARG A 538 -11.51 -21.78 12.39
C ARG A 538 -12.61 -20.99 13.10
N THR A 539 -12.89 -19.83 12.56
CA THR A 539 -13.97 -18.97 13.04
C THR A 539 -15.32 -19.52 12.52
N PRO A 540 -16.27 -19.86 13.41
CA PRO A 540 -17.51 -20.56 13.01
C PRO A 540 -18.51 -19.66 12.26
N TRP A 541 -18.41 -18.35 12.45
CA TRP A 541 -19.25 -17.33 11.81
C TRP A 541 -18.66 -16.81 10.48
N LEU A 542 -17.62 -17.47 9.97
CA LEU A 542 -17.01 -17.23 8.66
C LEU A 542 -17.32 -18.37 7.70
N GLN A 543 -17.74 -18.06 6.48
CA GLN A 543 -18.45 -19.01 5.62
C GLN A 543 -18.13 -18.87 4.14
N PRO A 544 -18.16 -19.94 3.32
CA PRO A 544 -17.58 -19.98 1.96
C PRO A 544 -18.19 -18.98 0.96
N LEU A 545 -17.40 -18.57 -0.04
CA LEU A 545 -17.83 -17.77 -1.19
C LEU A 545 -18.52 -18.64 -2.25
N LEU A 546 -19.48 -18.07 -2.95
CA LEU A 546 -20.20 -18.72 -4.05
C LEU A 546 -19.33 -18.78 -5.32
N MET A 547 -18.35 -19.69 -5.33
CA MET A 547 -17.48 -19.91 -6.49
C MET A 547 -18.25 -20.43 -7.72
N ASP A 548 -19.33 -21.19 -7.51
CA ASP A 548 -20.14 -21.79 -8.57
C ASP A 548 -20.77 -20.77 -9.52
N LEU A 549 -20.94 -19.53 -9.08
CA LEU A 549 -21.51 -18.43 -9.86
C LEU A 549 -20.46 -17.67 -10.68
N SER A 550 -19.19 -18.06 -10.61
CA SER A 550 -18.10 -17.41 -11.36
C SER A 550 -18.29 -17.39 -12.89
N PRO A 551 -18.87 -18.44 -13.54
CA PRO A 551 -19.16 -18.43 -14.97
C PRO A 551 -20.17 -17.37 -15.42
N TRP A 552 -20.94 -16.77 -14.51
CA TRP A 552 -21.91 -15.72 -14.87
C TRP A 552 -21.27 -14.39 -15.24
N ARG A 553 -19.98 -14.17 -14.94
CA ARG A 553 -19.29 -12.88 -15.14
C ARG A 553 -19.48 -12.30 -16.54
N THR A 554 -19.27 -13.10 -17.58
CA THR A 554 -19.45 -12.64 -18.97
C THR A 554 -20.88 -12.20 -19.23
N LYS A 555 -21.86 -12.97 -18.76
CA LYS A 555 -23.29 -12.64 -18.85
C LYS A 555 -23.65 -11.37 -18.05
N LEU A 556 -23.02 -11.13 -16.89
CA LEU A 556 -23.22 -9.90 -16.12
C LEU A 556 -22.71 -8.67 -16.89
N GLN A 557 -21.53 -8.79 -17.52
CA GLN A 557 -20.97 -7.74 -18.36
C GLN A 557 -21.84 -7.49 -19.61
N GLU A 558 -22.32 -8.54 -20.26
CA GLU A 558 -23.25 -8.44 -21.40
C GLU A 558 -24.53 -7.69 -21.00
N ILE A 559 -25.15 -8.04 -19.87
CA ILE A 559 -26.33 -7.35 -19.35
C ILE A 559 -26.01 -5.88 -19.11
N LYS A 560 -24.90 -5.57 -18.41
CA LYS A 560 -24.48 -4.20 -18.13
C LYS A 560 -24.23 -3.38 -19.40
N SER A 561 -23.66 -4.00 -20.43
CA SER A 561 -23.40 -3.35 -21.73
C SER A 561 -24.67 -3.12 -22.57
N SER A 562 -25.74 -3.88 -22.31
CA SER A 562 -27.02 -3.76 -23.01
C SER A 562 -27.93 -2.66 -22.46
N LEU A 563 -27.62 -2.13 -21.27
CA LEU A 563 -28.40 -1.10 -20.61
C LEU A 563 -27.96 0.30 -21.05
N ASP A 564 -28.89 1.25 -20.97
CA ASP A 564 -28.62 2.66 -21.25
C ASP A 564 -27.63 3.23 -20.22
N ASN A 565 -26.85 4.25 -20.62
CA ASN A 565 -25.82 4.87 -19.77
C ASN A 565 -26.35 5.43 -18.43
N HIS A 566 -27.66 5.73 -18.34
CA HIS A 566 -28.29 6.27 -17.14
C HIS A 566 -28.95 5.20 -16.25
N THR A 567 -29.01 3.95 -16.72
CA THR A 567 -29.56 2.83 -15.95
C THR A 567 -28.42 2.10 -15.26
N GLU A 568 -28.41 2.14 -13.93
CA GLU A 568 -27.47 1.37 -13.14
C GLU A 568 -28.04 -0.01 -12.83
N VAL A 569 -27.15 -1.00 -12.76
CA VAL A 569 -27.50 -2.38 -12.44
C VAL A 569 -26.64 -2.90 -11.30
N VAL A 570 -27.29 -3.63 -10.41
CA VAL A 570 -26.67 -4.30 -9.27
C VAL A 570 -27.06 -5.76 -9.31
N PHE A 571 -26.06 -6.64 -9.37
CA PHE A 571 -26.26 -8.08 -9.35
C PHE A 571 -26.08 -8.63 -7.95
N ILE A 572 -27.08 -9.35 -7.43
CA ILE A 572 -27.09 -9.92 -6.09
C ILE A 572 -27.27 -11.43 -6.15
N ALA A 573 -26.50 -12.13 -5.33
CA ALA A 573 -26.69 -13.55 -5.03
C ALA A 573 -26.90 -13.72 -3.53
N ASP A 574 -28.05 -14.25 -3.13
CA ASP A 574 -28.37 -14.51 -1.73
C ASP A 574 -28.68 -15.99 -1.51
N PHE A 575 -28.45 -16.44 -0.29
CA PHE A 575 -28.53 -17.85 0.06
C PHE A 575 -29.91 -18.22 0.65
N PRO A 576 -30.30 -19.51 0.58
CA PRO A 576 -31.60 -19.98 1.11
C PRO A 576 -31.86 -19.61 2.57
N GLY A 577 -33.06 -19.11 2.86
CA GLY A 577 -33.50 -18.82 4.22
C GLY A 577 -32.97 -17.50 4.82
N LEU A 578 -32.36 -16.64 4.01
CA LEU A 578 -32.11 -15.24 4.37
C LEU A 578 -32.91 -14.28 3.50
N HIS A 579 -32.94 -13.02 3.94
CA HIS A 579 -33.67 -11.94 3.28
C HIS A 579 -32.89 -10.64 3.22
N LEU A 580 -32.79 -10.03 2.05
CA LEU A 580 -32.16 -8.72 1.91
C LEU A 580 -33.20 -7.67 2.23
N GLU A 581 -32.99 -6.91 3.30
CA GLU A 581 -33.77 -5.72 3.58
C GLU A 581 -33.08 -4.51 2.94
N ASN A 582 -33.77 -3.83 2.04
CA ASN A 582 -33.24 -2.65 1.36
C ASN A 582 -34.29 -1.53 1.36
N PHE A 583 -33.81 -0.30 1.28
CA PHE A 583 -34.64 0.91 1.15
C PHE A 583 -34.40 1.51 -0.23
N VAL A 584 -35.47 1.76 -0.98
CA VAL A 584 -35.38 2.45 -2.27
C VAL A 584 -35.55 3.94 -2.02
N SER A 585 -34.50 4.74 -2.25
CA SER A 585 -34.61 6.21 -2.12
C SER A 585 -35.64 6.76 -3.10
N GLU A 586 -36.32 7.85 -2.73
CA GLU A 586 -37.20 8.61 -3.63
C GLU A 586 -36.44 9.18 -4.83
N ASP A 587 -35.12 9.38 -4.69
CA ASP A 587 -34.22 9.82 -5.77
C ASP A 587 -34.00 8.77 -6.87
N LEU A 588 -34.38 7.51 -6.62
CA LEU A 588 -34.20 6.40 -7.55
C LEU A 588 -35.50 6.12 -8.31
N GLY A 589 -35.55 6.52 -9.57
CA GLY A 589 -36.67 6.27 -10.46
C GLY A 589 -36.59 4.91 -11.16
N ASN A 590 -37.77 4.38 -11.51
CA ASN A 590 -37.93 3.14 -12.28
C ASN A 590 -37.18 1.94 -11.67
N THR A 591 -37.11 1.89 -10.33
CA THR A 591 -36.43 0.84 -9.59
C THR A 591 -37.18 -0.48 -9.75
N SER A 592 -36.51 -1.47 -10.31
CA SER A 592 -37.09 -2.78 -10.56
C SER A 592 -36.15 -3.90 -10.15
N ILE A 593 -36.74 -5.01 -9.75
CA ILE A 593 -36.05 -6.25 -9.45
C ILE A 593 -36.39 -7.29 -10.51
N GLN A 594 -35.38 -7.98 -11.03
CA GLN A 594 -35.54 -9.07 -11.99
C GLN A 594 -34.80 -10.31 -11.50
N LEU A 595 -35.47 -11.46 -11.51
CA LEU A 595 -34.86 -12.71 -11.09
C LEU A 595 -34.09 -13.35 -12.25
N LEU A 596 -32.82 -13.69 -12.01
CA LEU A 596 -31.93 -14.31 -12.99
C LEU A 596 -31.84 -15.82 -12.82
N GLN A 597 -31.91 -16.32 -11.58
CA GLN A 597 -31.87 -17.75 -11.26
C GLN A 597 -32.46 -17.99 -9.86
N GLY A 598 -33.21 -19.07 -9.68
CA GLY A 598 -33.78 -19.46 -8.39
C GLY A 598 -35.23 -18.99 -8.19
N GLU A 599 -35.61 -18.73 -6.94
CA GLU A 599 -36.96 -18.31 -6.55
C GLU A 599 -36.85 -17.35 -5.36
N VAL A 600 -37.49 -16.17 -5.48
CA VAL A 600 -37.50 -15.15 -4.42
C VAL A 600 -38.91 -14.68 -4.13
N THR A 601 -39.18 -14.39 -2.86
CA THR A 601 -40.42 -13.72 -2.43
C THR A 601 -40.08 -12.32 -1.97
N VAL A 602 -40.62 -11.32 -2.66
CA VAL A 602 -40.48 -9.90 -2.32
C VAL A 602 -41.63 -9.49 -1.40
N GLU A 603 -41.32 -9.08 -0.19
CA GLU A 603 -42.22 -8.52 0.81
C GLU A 603 -42.11 -6.99 0.78
N LEU A 604 -43.21 -6.31 0.44
CA LEU A 604 -43.35 -4.86 0.57
C LEU A 604 -43.83 -4.56 1.99
N VAL A 605 -42.96 -3.95 2.81
CA VAL A 605 -43.19 -3.81 4.26
C VAL A 605 -44.36 -2.87 4.57
N SER A 606 -44.51 -1.80 3.78
CA SER A 606 -45.59 -0.81 3.89
C SER A 606 -46.95 -1.40 3.53
N GLU A 607 -47.01 -2.14 2.41
CA GLU A 607 -48.25 -2.74 1.88
C GLU A 607 -48.63 -4.09 2.53
N GLN A 608 -47.74 -4.66 3.36
CA GLN A 608 -47.85 -6.04 3.88
C GLN A 608 -48.15 -7.08 2.78
N ARG A 609 -47.59 -6.86 1.59
CA ARG A 609 -47.84 -7.67 0.41
C ARG A 609 -46.60 -8.47 0.04
N ASN A 610 -46.79 -9.77 -0.16
CA ASN A 610 -45.74 -10.68 -0.61
C ASN A 610 -46.00 -11.10 -2.05
N GLN A 611 -44.99 -11.01 -2.90
CA GLN A 611 -45.04 -11.47 -4.29
C GLN A 611 -43.85 -12.38 -4.57
N THR A 612 -44.13 -13.60 -5.03
CA THR A 612 -43.08 -14.53 -5.45
C THR A 612 -42.75 -14.30 -6.92
N LEU A 613 -41.45 -14.29 -7.22
CA LEU A 613 -40.92 -14.15 -8.57
C LEU A 613 -40.22 -15.45 -8.98
N GLN A 614 -40.46 -15.86 -10.22
CA GLN A 614 -39.80 -16.97 -10.90
C GLN A 614 -38.72 -16.45 -11.86
N GLU A 615 -37.87 -17.36 -12.35
CA GLU A 615 -36.75 -17.01 -13.23
C GLU A 615 -37.22 -16.24 -14.48
N GLY A 616 -36.61 -15.08 -14.73
CA GLY A 616 -36.96 -14.17 -15.83
C GLY A 616 -38.07 -13.18 -15.49
N GLU A 617 -38.82 -13.36 -14.39
CA GLU A 617 -39.85 -12.42 -13.98
C GLU A 617 -39.25 -11.12 -13.40
N LYS A 618 -39.99 -10.02 -13.62
CA LYS A 618 -39.62 -8.67 -13.20
C LYS A 618 -40.74 -8.05 -12.39
N MET A 619 -40.37 -7.33 -11.33
CA MET A 619 -41.29 -6.57 -10.47
C MET A 619 -40.77 -5.14 -10.32
N GLN A 620 -41.69 -4.18 -10.35
CA GLN A 620 -41.41 -2.78 -10.02
C GLN A 620 -41.52 -2.58 -8.51
N LEU A 621 -40.60 -1.81 -7.95
CA LEU A 621 -40.55 -1.52 -6.52
C LEU A 621 -40.99 -0.08 -6.26
N PRO A 622 -41.83 0.17 -5.23
CA PRO A 622 -42.20 1.51 -4.84
C PRO A 622 -40.98 2.27 -4.31
N ALA A 623 -40.88 3.55 -4.64
CA ALA A 623 -39.85 4.45 -4.12
C ALA A 623 -40.24 4.95 -2.71
N GLY A 624 -39.25 5.26 -1.88
CA GLY A 624 -39.45 5.74 -0.51
C GLY A 624 -39.85 4.66 0.50
N GLU A 625 -39.79 3.37 0.12
CA GLU A 625 -40.25 2.27 0.96
C GLU A 625 -39.17 1.21 1.21
N TYR A 626 -39.34 0.47 2.31
CA TYR A 626 -38.55 -0.73 2.61
C TYR A 626 -39.18 -1.96 1.97
N HIS A 627 -38.33 -2.81 1.40
CA HIS A 627 -38.72 -4.13 0.94
C HIS A 627 -37.74 -5.19 1.43
N LYS A 628 -38.24 -6.42 1.57
CA LYS A 628 -37.46 -7.59 1.95
C LYS A 628 -37.53 -8.62 0.84
N VAL A 629 -36.37 -9.00 0.30
CA VAL A 629 -36.27 -10.07 -0.70
C VAL A 629 -35.85 -11.35 -0.02
N HIS A 630 -36.78 -12.29 0.15
CA HIS A 630 -36.55 -13.59 0.78
C HIS A 630 -36.16 -14.62 -0.28
N THR A 631 -35.06 -15.33 -0.06
CA THR A 631 -34.67 -16.46 -0.92
C THR A 631 -35.39 -17.73 -0.46
N THR A 632 -36.39 -18.18 -1.23
CA THR A 632 -37.21 -19.35 -0.91
C THR A 632 -36.73 -20.63 -1.59
N SER A 633 -35.90 -20.50 -2.63
CA SER A 633 -35.30 -21.63 -3.35
C SER A 633 -34.36 -22.48 -2.49
N SER A 634 -34.19 -23.76 -2.86
CA SER A 634 -33.23 -24.67 -2.20
C SER A 634 -31.76 -24.39 -2.54
N ARG A 635 -31.51 -23.61 -3.59
CA ARG A 635 -30.19 -23.14 -4.04
C ARG A 635 -30.10 -21.63 -3.88
N PRO A 636 -28.90 -21.01 -3.90
CA PRO A 636 -28.79 -19.56 -3.93
C PRO A 636 -29.62 -18.95 -5.07
N SER A 637 -30.32 -17.86 -4.78
CA SER A 637 -31.06 -17.10 -5.79
C SER A 637 -30.24 -15.91 -6.25
N CYS A 638 -30.20 -15.71 -7.56
CA CYS A 638 -29.50 -14.62 -8.21
C CYS A 638 -30.53 -13.67 -8.83
N TYR A 639 -30.50 -12.41 -8.46
CA TYR A 639 -31.40 -11.38 -8.97
C TYR A 639 -30.61 -10.09 -9.24
N MET A 640 -31.21 -9.19 -10.00
CA MET A 640 -30.63 -7.87 -10.25
C MET A 640 -31.61 -6.75 -9.92
N TYR A 641 -31.06 -5.67 -9.40
CA TYR A 641 -31.75 -4.38 -9.34
C TYR A 641 -31.35 -3.54 -10.53
N MET A 642 -32.34 -2.93 -11.17
CA MET A 642 -32.15 -1.90 -12.17
C MET A 642 -32.82 -0.64 -11.67
N TYR A 643 -32.10 0.48 -11.68
CA TYR A 643 -32.65 1.77 -11.27
C TYR A 643 -32.02 2.89 -12.09
N VAL A 644 -32.71 4.03 -12.14
CA VAL A 644 -32.22 5.26 -12.75
C VAL A 644 -32.12 6.30 -11.64
N ASN A 645 -30.94 6.88 -11.43
CA ASN A 645 -30.78 7.98 -10.49
C ASN A 645 -31.42 9.24 -11.09
N THR A 646 -32.67 9.53 -10.72
CA THR A 646 -33.42 10.63 -11.33
C THR A 646 -32.89 12.00 -10.93
N THR A 647 -32.35 12.11 -9.71
CA THR A 647 -31.76 13.36 -9.21
C THR A 647 -30.47 13.69 -9.97
N GLU A 648 -29.63 12.69 -10.21
CA GLU A 648 -28.42 12.86 -11.02
C GLU A 648 -28.76 13.14 -12.49
N LEU A 649 -29.72 12.42 -13.08
CA LEU A 649 -30.15 12.66 -14.45
C LEU A 649 -30.73 14.07 -14.65
N ALA A 650 -31.58 14.54 -13.74
CA ALA A 650 -32.12 15.90 -13.77
C ALA A 650 -30.99 16.94 -13.64
N LEU A 651 -30.05 16.71 -12.73
CA LEU A 651 -28.87 17.57 -12.58
C LEU A 651 -28.01 17.60 -13.84
N GLU A 652 -27.77 16.47 -14.49
CA GLU A 652 -27.03 16.41 -15.76
C GLU A 652 -27.72 17.20 -16.88
N GLN A 653 -29.04 17.07 -17.00
CA GLN A 653 -29.85 17.80 -17.98
C GLN A 653 -29.82 19.31 -17.72
N ASP A 654 -30.01 19.71 -16.48
CA ASP A 654 -29.96 21.11 -16.05
C ASP A 654 -28.58 21.73 -16.31
N LEU A 655 -27.50 21.01 -16.00
CA LEU A 655 -26.13 21.47 -16.25
C LEU A 655 -25.80 21.53 -17.76
N ALA A 656 -26.30 20.58 -18.55
CA ALA A 656 -26.15 20.59 -20.01
C ALA A 656 -26.89 21.77 -20.63
N TYR A 657 -28.09 22.08 -20.14
CA TYR A 657 -28.86 23.25 -20.56
C TYR A 657 -28.12 24.56 -20.23
N LEU A 658 -27.58 24.70 -19.02
CA LEU A 658 -26.79 25.87 -18.64
C LEU A 658 -25.52 26.03 -19.50
N GLN A 659 -24.88 24.91 -19.85
CA GLN A 659 -23.72 24.91 -20.74
C GLN A 659 -24.10 25.35 -22.16
N GLU A 660 -25.18 24.81 -22.74
CA GLU A 660 -25.67 25.19 -24.06
C GLU A 660 -26.11 26.67 -24.11
N LEU A 661 -26.79 27.15 -23.06
CA LEU A 661 -27.19 28.54 -22.93
C LEU A 661 -25.98 29.47 -22.92
N LYS A 662 -24.95 29.12 -22.15
CA LYS A 662 -23.69 29.87 -22.11
C LYS A 662 -23.03 29.93 -23.50
N GLU A 663 -22.95 28.81 -24.21
CA GLU A 663 -22.37 28.76 -25.55
C GLU A 663 -23.18 29.60 -26.56
N LYS A 664 -24.52 29.58 -26.49
CA LYS A 664 -25.38 30.41 -27.34
C LYS A 664 -25.20 31.90 -27.10
N VAL A 665 -24.99 32.28 -25.84
CA VAL A 665 -24.72 33.64 -25.40
C VAL A 665 -23.33 34.10 -25.88
N GLU A 666 -22.30 33.27 -25.71
CA GLU A 666 -20.94 33.55 -26.20
C GLU A 666 -20.89 33.66 -27.74
N ASN A 667 -21.66 32.83 -28.45
CA ASN A 667 -21.76 32.86 -29.91
C ASN A 667 -22.68 33.97 -30.45
N GLY A 668 -23.33 34.77 -29.58
CA GLY A 668 -24.21 35.88 -29.96
C GLY A 668 -25.54 35.47 -30.63
N SER A 669 -25.92 34.20 -30.50
CA SER A 669 -27.16 33.64 -31.05
C SER A 669 -28.39 33.83 -30.14
N GLU A 670 -28.16 34.08 -28.86
CA GLU A 670 -29.17 34.51 -27.88
C GLU A 670 -29.25 36.04 -27.87
N THR A 671 -30.40 36.59 -28.26
CA THR A 671 -30.63 38.05 -28.37
C THR A 671 -31.62 38.58 -27.33
N GLY A 672 -32.19 37.69 -26.49
CA GLY A 672 -33.12 38.05 -25.42
C GLY A 672 -32.40 38.46 -24.12
N PRO A 673 -32.98 39.34 -23.29
CA PRO A 673 -32.45 39.63 -21.97
C PRO A 673 -32.57 38.40 -21.06
N LEU A 674 -31.44 37.90 -20.56
CA LEU A 674 -31.40 36.81 -19.58
C LEU A 674 -32.09 37.23 -18.27
N PRO A 675 -32.83 36.32 -17.61
CA PRO A 675 -33.35 36.52 -16.26
C PRO A 675 -32.23 36.95 -15.29
N PRO A 676 -32.54 37.77 -14.27
CA PRO A 676 -31.53 38.29 -13.34
C PRO A 676 -30.75 37.20 -12.58
N GLU A 677 -31.37 36.04 -12.36
CA GLU A 677 -30.73 34.87 -11.71
C GLU A 677 -29.64 34.20 -12.56
N LEU A 678 -29.69 34.38 -13.89
CA LEU A 678 -28.76 33.82 -14.86
C LEU A 678 -27.72 34.84 -15.36
N GLN A 679 -27.81 36.10 -14.94
CA GLN A 679 -26.82 37.14 -15.25
C GLN A 679 -25.38 36.78 -14.85
N PRO A 680 -25.12 36.06 -13.73
CA PRO A 680 -23.77 35.62 -13.39
C PRO A 680 -23.10 34.70 -14.43
N LEU A 681 -23.87 34.08 -15.36
CA LEU A 681 -23.31 33.32 -16.48
C LEU A 681 -22.55 34.21 -17.49
N LEU A 682 -22.94 35.49 -17.62
CA LEU A 682 -22.27 36.48 -18.47
C LEU A 682 -20.99 37.01 -17.83
N GLU A 683 -21.01 37.23 -16.51
CA GLU A 683 -19.92 37.88 -15.78
C GLU A 683 -18.85 36.91 -15.28
N GLY A 684 -19.18 35.61 -15.20
CA GLY A 684 -18.28 34.56 -14.67
C GLY A 684 -18.03 34.65 -13.15
N GLU A 685 -18.57 35.68 -12.50
CA GLU A 685 -18.51 35.94 -11.07
C GLU A 685 -19.89 36.38 -10.55
N VAL A 686 -20.18 36.07 -9.29
CA VAL A 686 -21.38 36.57 -8.61
C VAL A 686 -21.07 37.98 -8.10
N LYS A 687 -21.30 39.01 -8.92
CA LYS A 687 -21.11 40.41 -8.51
C LYS A 687 -22.42 41.18 -8.53
N GLY A 688 -22.92 41.53 -7.34
CA GLY A 688 -23.84 42.66 -7.14
C GLY A 688 -25.29 42.54 -7.66
N GLY A 689 -25.76 41.34 -8.03
CA GLY A 689 -27.16 41.06 -8.38
C GLY A 689 -27.94 40.29 -7.30
N PRO A 690 -29.22 39.92 -7.54
CA PRO A 690 -29.95 38.98 -6.67
C PRO A 690 -29.20 37.64 -6.59
N GLU A 691 -29.28 36.96 -5.44
CA GLU A 691 -28.51 35.73 -5.21
C GLU A 691 -28.84 34.68 -6.29
N PRO A 692 -27.83 34.17 -7.03
CA PRO A 692 -28.05 33.15 -8.03
C PRO A 692 -28.55 31.86 -7.40
N THR A 693 -29.41 31.14 -8.11
CA THR A 693 -29.92 29.82 -7.74
C THR A 693 -28.75 28.89 -7.36
N PRO A 694 -28.89 28.02 -6.34
CA PRO A 694 -27.82 27.10 -5.92
C PRO A 694 -27.25 26.25 -7.06
N LEU A 695 -28.06 25.90 -8.06
CA LEU A 695 -27.64 25.23 -9.29
C LEU A 695 -26.63 26.06 -10.10
N VAL A 696 -26.92 27.35 -10.33
CA VAL A 696 -26.05 28.28 -11.08
C VAL A 696 -24.73 28.51 -10.31
N GLN A 697 -24.81 28.65 -8.98
CA GLN A 697 -23.61 28.73 -8.14
C GLN A 697 -22.75 27.46 -8.25
N THR A 698 -23.38 26.30 -8.24
CA THR A 698 -22.71 25.00 -8.36
C THR A 698 -22.09 24.84 -9.74
N PHE A 699 -22.80 25.22 -10.80
CA PHE A 699 -22.30 25.24 -12.17
C PHE A 699 -21.09 26.17 -12.31
N LEU A 700 -21.15 27.41 -11.81
CA LEU A 700 -20.03 28.36 -11.85
C LEU A 700 -18.82 27.85 -11.04
N ARG A 701 -19.03 27.28 -9.85
CA ARG A 701 -17.96 26.63 -9.07
C ARG A 701 -17.35 25.47 -9.83
N ARG A 702 -18.17 24.64 -10.50
CA ARG A 702 -17.69 23.51 -11.32
C ARG A 702 -16.87 24.00 -12.51
N GLN A 703 -17.33 25.03 -13.21
CA GLN A 703 -16.60 25.68 -14.31
C GLN A 703 -15.26 26.26 -13.85
N GLN A 704 -15.24 27.01 -12.75
CA GLN A 704 -14.01 27.55 -12.17
C GLN A 704 -13.03 26.45 -11.79
N LYS A 705 -13.53 25.35 -11.17
CA LYS A 705 -12.71 24.17 -10.88
C LYS A 705 -12.15 23.52 -12.15
N LEU A 706 -12.97 23.34 -13.19
CA LEU A 706 -12.54 22.74 -14.47
C LEU A 706 -11.50 23.61 -15.18
N GLN A 707 -11.75 24.91 -15.30
CA GLN A 707 -10.79 25.88 -15.84
C GLN A 707 -9.50 25.89 -15.03
N GLU A 708 -9.60 25.79 -13.71
CA GLU A 708 -8.42 25.69 -12.86
C GLU A 708 -7.68 24.37 -13.10
N ILE A 709 -8.35 23.22 -13.13
CA ILE A 709 -7.73 21.92 -13.44
C ILE A 709 -7.04 21.97 -14.80
N GLU A 710 -7.69 22.55 -15.81
CA GLU A 710 -7.13 22.71 -17.15
C GLU A 710 -5.92 23.64 -17.14
N ARG A 711 -6.01 24.79 -16.46
CA ARG A 711 -4.87 25.69 -16.25
C ARG A 711 -3.73 24.97 -15.53
N ARG A 712 -4.03 24.14 -14.53
CA ARG A 712 -3.04 23.33 -13.80
C ARG A 712 -2.42 22.26 -14.69
N ARG A 713 -3.20 21.66 -15.61
CA ARG A 713 -2.78 20.65 -16.60
C ARG A 713 -2.04 21.25 -17.79
N ASN A 714 -2.25 22.53 -18.09
CA ASN A 714 -1.54 23.27 -19.14
C ASN A 714 -0.39 24.11 -18.58
N ALA A 715 -0.26 24.20 -17.25
CA ALA A 715 0.81 24.93 -16.59
C ALA A 715 2.19 24.42 -17.02
N PRO A 716 3.15 25.31 -17.29
CA PRO A 716 4.49 24.93 -17.67
C PRO A 716 5.18 24.13 -16.56
N PHE A 717 6.16 23.31 -16.97
CA PHE A 717 6.84 22.37 -16.06
C PHE A 717 7.41 23.05 -14.81
N HIS A 718 7.96 24.26 -14.93
CA HIS A 718 8.55 24.99 -13.81
C HIS A 718 7.50 25.36 -12.74
N GLU A 719 6.28 25.76 -13.13
CA GLU A 719 5.21 26.06 -12.17
C GLU A 719 4.72 24.81 -11.44
N ARG A 720 4.66 23.67 -12.13
CA ARG A 720 4.33 22.38 -11.48
C ARG A 720 5.41 21.98 -10.48
N LEU A 721 6.68 22.16 -10.88
CA LEU A 721 7.83 21.87 -10.03
C LEU A 721 7.82 22.78 -8.79
N VAL A 722 7.60 24.08 -8.95
CA VAL A 722 7.50 25.03 -7.83
C VAL A 722 6.36 24.63 -6.89
N ARG A 723 5.15 24.38 -7.39
CA ARG A 723 4.02 23.93 -6.56
C ARG A 723 4.31 22.62 -5.83
N PHE A 724 4.94 21.66 -6.50
CA PHE A 724 5.39 20.43 -5.87
C PHE A 724 6.34 20.72 -4.70
N TRP A 725 7.37 21.54 -4.89
CA TRP A 725 8.31 21.91 -3.83
C TRP A 725 7.63 22.66 -2.68
N LEU A 726 6.69 23.57 -2.97
CA LEU A 726 5.95 24.31 -1.95
C LEU A 726 5.07 23.37 -1.10
N ARG A 727 4.40 22.40 -1.73
CA ARG A 727 3.64 21.36 -1.01
C ARG A 727 4.54 20.50 -0.12
N LYS A 728 5.69 20.08 -0.62
CA LYS A 728 6.67 19.32 0.19
C LYS A 728 7.21 20.17 1.33
N LEU A 729 7.57 21.42 1.07
CA LEU A 729 8.05 22.35 2.09
C LEU A 729 7.00 22.58 3.19
N TYR A 730 5.72 22.67 2.83
CA TYR A 730 4.62 22.72 3.81
C TYR A 730 4.59 21.47 4.70
N VAL A 731 4.63 20.26 4.12
CA VAL A 731 4.64 19.01 4.89
C VAL A 731 5.82 18.95 5.87
N PHE A 732 7.03 19.30 5.42
CA PHE A 732 8.22 19.34 6.28
C PHE A 732 8.14 20.44 7.34
N ARG A 733 7.71 21.65 6.98
CA ARG A 733 7.53 22.78 7.91
C ARG A 733 6.53 22.41 9.01
N ARG A 734 5.35 21.91 8.62
CA ARG A 734 4.30 21.51 9.56
C ARG A 734 4.77 20.38 10.48
N SER A 735 5.42 19.36 9.93
CA SER A 735 6.01 18.27 10.72
C SER A 735 6.99 18.80 11.76
N PHE A 736 7.88 19.70 11.35
CA PHE A 736 8.86 20.32 12.25
C PHE A 736 8.19 21.15 13.35
N LEU A 737 7.27 22.05 12.99
CA LEU A 737 6.56 22.90 13.95
C LEU A 737 5.75 22.09 14.96
N MET A 738 4.95 21.12 14.50
CA MET A 738 4.15 20.26 15.37
C MET A 738 5.03 19.41 16.30
N THR A 739 6.16 18.91 15.79
CA THR A 739 7.14 18.19 16.62
C THR A 739 7.73 19.10 17.69
N CYS A 740 8.14 20.33 17.34
CA CYS A 740 8.66 21.29 18.31
C CYS A 740 7.64 21.66 19.38
N ILE A 741 6.38 21.91 19.01
CA ILE A 741 5.27 22.17 19.94
C ILE A 741 5.13 21.00 20.91
N SER A 742 5.08 19.78 20.39
CA SER A 742 4.89 18.56 21.20
C SER A 742 6.07 18.28 22.14
N LEU A 743 7.31 18.42 21.66
CA LEU A 743 8.51 18.25 22.48
C LEU A 743 8.59 19.31 23.58
N ARG A 744 8.19 20.57 23.29
CA ARG A 744 8.06 21.61 24.30
C ARG A 744 7.00 21.22 25.34
N ASN A 745 5.85 20.72 24.92
CA ASN A 745 4.78 20.27 25.82
C ASN A 745 5.25 19.15 26.77
N LEU A 746 6.07 18.21 26.27
CA LEU A 746 6.67 17.17 27.11
C LEU A 746 7.70 17.71 28.10
N ALA A 747 8.51 18.69 27.68
CA ALA A 747 9.60 19.22 28.51
C ALA A 747 9.14 20.25 29.56
N LEU A 748 8.17 21.11 29.21
CA LEU A 748 7.75 22.27 30.01
C LEU A 748 6.29 22.18 30.50
N GLY A 749 5.54 21.17 30.06
CA GLY A 749 4.10 21.07 30.31
C GLY A 749 3.25 21.69 29.19
N ARG A 750 1.97 21.30 29.13
CA ARG A 750 1.01 21.81 28.13
C ARG A 750 0.59 23.25 28.48
N PRO A 751 0.64 24.21 27.52
CA PRO A 751 0.15 25.58 27.72
C PRO A 751 -1.39 25.64 27.75
N SER A 752 -1.96 26.83 27.88
CA SER A 752 -3.42 27.02 27.77
C SER A 752 -3.96 26.57 26.41
N LEU A 753 -5.22 26.12 26.38
CA LEU A 753 -5.86 25.60 25.15
C LEU A 753 -5.91 26.64 24.04
N GLU A 754 -6.14 27.91 24.37
CA GLU A 754 -6.16 29.02 23.39
C GLU A 754 -4.79 29.21 22.74
N GLN A 755 -3.71 29.19 23.53
CA GLN A 755 -2.36 29.31 23.00
C GLN A 755 -2.01 28.10 22.12
N LEU A 756 -2.34 26.89 22.57
CA LEU A 756 -2.12 25.67 21.77
C LEU A 756 -2.88 25.72 20.44
N ALA A 757 -4.12 26.20 20.44
CA ALA A 757 -4.93 26.35 19.23
C ALA A 757 -4.32 27.36 18.25
N GLN A 758 -3.79 28.49 18.74
CA GLN A 758 -3.09 29.47 17.91
C GLN A 758 -1.82 28.90 17.27
N GLU A 759 -1.03 28.15 18.05
CA GLU A 759 0.19 27.51 17.57
C GLU A 759 -0.09 26.44 16.50
N VAL A 760 -1.11 25.61 16.71
CA VAL A 760 -1.56 24.63 15.72
C VAL A 760 -2.10 25.32 14.46
N THR A 761 -2.84 26.41 14.61
CA THR A 761 -3.33 27.23 13.48
C THR A 761 -2.14 27.77 12.67
N TYR A 762 -1.12 28.29 13.34
CA TYR A 762 0.10 28.78 12.69
C TYR A 762 0.86 27.67 11.95
N ALA A 763 0.92 26.46 12.53
CA ALA A 763 1.50 25.29 11.88
C ALA A 763 0.70 24.84 10.65
N ASN A 764 -0.62 25.05 10.65
CA ASN A 764 -1.52 24.69 9.56
C ASN A 764 -1.54 25.70 8.40
N LEU A 765 -1.05 26.94 8.60
CA LEU A 765 -1.02 27.98 7.56
C LEU A 765 -0.31 27.51 6.28
N ARG A 766 -0.99 27.67 5.15
CA ARG A 766 -0.50 27.41 3.80
C ARG A 766 -0.28 28.74 3.06
N PRO A 767 0.90 29.36 3.17
CA PRO A 767 1.15 30.70 2.61
C PRO A 767 1.23 30.73 1.07
N PHE A 768 1.00 29.60 0.39
CA PHE A 768 1.18 29.42 -1.05
C PHE A 768 -0.11 29.04 -1.79
N GLU A 769 -1.21 28.81 -1.07
CA GLU A 769 -2.54 28.60 -1.66
C GLU A 769 -3.32 29.92 -1.52
N PRO A 770 -3.93 30.46 -2.58
CA PRO A 770 -4.72 31.69 -2.51
C PRO A 770 -5.85 31.55 -1.48
N VAL A 771 -6.19 32.66 -0.82
CA VAL A 771 -7.05 32.75 0.39
C VAL A 771 -8.52 32.25 0.17
N GLY A 772 -8.89 31.81 -1.04
CA GLY A 772 -10.18 31.16 -1.35
C GLY A 772 -10.14 29.63 -1.50
N GLU A 773 -8.96 28.99 -1.44
CA GLU A 773 -8.78 27.54 -1.64
C GLU A 773 -9.02 26.70 -0.36
N SER A 774 -9.78 27.21 0.62
CA SER A 774 -10.27 26.35 1.70
C SER A 774 -11.25 25.34 1.12
N SER A 775 -10.72 24.18 0.70
CA SER A 775 -11.53 23.02 0.42
C SER A 775 -12.37 22.73 1.69
N PRO A 776 -13.71 22.66 1.62
CA PRO A 776 -14.54 22.27 2.77
C PRO A 776 -14.30 20.81 3.21
N SER A 777 -13.39 20.10 2.53
CA SER A 777 -13.10 18.67 2.74
C SER A 777 -12.39 18.33 4.06
N ASN A 778 -12.36 19.23 5.05
CA ASN A 778 -11.84 18.90 6.38
C ASN A 778 -12.75 19.36 7.54
N MET A 779 -13.94 19.91 7.31
CA MET A 779 -14.88 20.20 8.41
C MET A 779 -16.29 19.61 8.28
N ASP A 780 -16.73 19.14 7.11
CA ASP A 780 -18.04 18.49 6.99
C ASP A 780 -17.90 17.02 6.57
N SER A 781 -18.10 16.13 7.53
CA SER A 781 -18.20 14.67 7.32
C SER A 781 -19.66 14.21 7.21
N ALA A 782 -20.57 15.11 6.82
CA ALA A 782 -22.01 14.85 6.79
C ALA A 782 -22.69 15.58 5.63
N SER A 783 -22.31 15.31 4.37
CA SER A 783 -23.15 15.56 3.19
C SER A 783 -22.68 14.68 2.02
N PRO A 784 -23.58 14.03 1.27
CA PRO A 784 -23.23 13.28 0.06
C PRO A 784 -23.26 14.23 -1.15
N ASP A 785 -22.11 14.61 -1.68
CA ASP A 785 -22.06 15.18 -3.04
C ASP A 785 -22.15 14.02 -4.06
N PRO A 786 -22.87 14.20 -5.18
CA PRO A 786 -23.01 13.18 -6.23
C PRO A 786 -21.68 12.95 -6.97
N PRO A 787 -21.45 11.75 -7.56
CA PRO A 787 -20.23 11.45 -8.27
C PRO A 787 -20.10 12.32 -9.54
N GLU A 788 -18.91 12.81 -9.85
CA GLU A 788 -18.63 13.35 -11.18
C GLU A 788 -18.63 12.20 -12.22
N PRO A 789 -19.12 12.44 -13.45
CA PRO A 789 -19.11 11.43 -14.50
C PRO A 789 -17.68 11.21 -14.99
N HIS A 790 -17.24 9.95 -14.89
CA HIS A 790 -16.17 9.31 -15.64
C HIS A 790 -14.87 10.09 -15.87
N SER A 791 -14.02 10.06 -14.85
CA SER A 791 -12.59 9.82 -15.07
C SER A 791 -12.01 9.14 -13.83
N ASP A 792 -12.34 7.86 -13.64
CA ASP A 792 -11.88 7.01 -12.52
C ASP A 792 -10.40 7.28 -12.18
N PRO A 793 -10.07 8.06 -11.14
CA PRO A 793 -8.82 7.84 -10.47
C PRO A 793 -9.06 6.53 -9.72
N ILE A 794 -8.43 5.45 -10.18
CA ILE A 794 -8.44 4.15 -9.51
C ILE A 794 -8.23 4.41 -8.03
N HIS A 795 -9.32 4.28 -7.25
CA HIS A 795 -9.29 4.38 -5.81
C HIS A 795 -8.55 3.13 -5.34
N SER A 796 -7.23 3.21 -5.38
CA SER A 796 -6.34 2.23 -4.80
C SER A 796 -6.47 2.41 -3.28
N GLU A 797 -7.42 1.70 -2.66
CA GLU A 797 -7.49 1.54 -1.21
C GLU A 797 -6.28 0.69 -0.72
N PHE A 798 -5.07 1.28 -0.72
CA PHE A 798 -3.84 0.63 -0.30
C PHE A 798 -3.07 1.40 0.76
#